data_AF-A0A7C8CXQ3-F1
#
_entry.id   AF-A0A7C8CXQ3-F1
#
_cell.length_a   1.000
_cell.length_b   1.000
_cell.length_c   1.000
_cell.angle_alpha   90.00
_cell.angle_beta   90.00
_cell.angle_gamma   90.00
#
_symmetry.space_group_name_H-M   'P 1'
#
loop_
_entity.id
_entity.type
_entity.pdbx_description
1 polymer ?
#
loop_
_entity_poly.entity_id
_entity_poly.type
_entity_poly.pdbx_seq_one_letter_code
_entity_poly.pdbx_strand_id
1 'polypeptide(L)'
;MAWRLGIDIGGTFTDVALVNDVDGTIGIAKTPTTPSDFGKAVLSGLHSALDRYGVQPDEVSLLSHATTVVTNSILEENGARTALISTRGFRDVLELRRSARSDLYDMFQDSPRVLVPRHRRLEITERLDATGTVIVPLAESEIPGLIKQLKDLKVEAVAISLLFSFLNDHHERRLGDALREALPDAAIFLSSEVLPEVREFERTSTTAVCAYVAPILGSYLKQLETATDSLGLPKLHVMGSTGGVFDVREALRLPVNSVESGPAAGVIAAQLVGAQLGETNLISFDMGGTTAKASLIRDGQIEVTADYEVGGTGSQNRWVTGSGHPIRVPVIDLAEVSAGGGSIAWIDPAGSLRVGPHSAGAEPGPVCYGQGGDQPTVTDANLVLGYLDAHSLLDGDLPIDYQRAEHALQKKIGDPMNMTALQAAAAVRDIVNNGMAEALRIVSIERGHDPREFSLVAFGGAGPVHAAALADELDIPRIIVPPIPGGFSALGLVMTDVRRDYARTLYRQLEDLAASDIEAVWSELQAQGEEMLRSTGISPDHWRFRRSADLRYSRQAYELNVTAAPGEFTEKIKAKLAESFHSRHEQTYGHKNLTEPVHLVTLRLTAVGELGRLEIADTIRSNGASEKSQRPVWFAQTGTTDCSVHNRSSLAAGVSLDGPVIVESLDSTLVVPPGWTARNDYNGFITLERSNGE
;
A
#
# COMPACT_ATOMS: atom_id res chain seq x y z
N MET A 1 30.34 -1.47 -3.22
CA MET A 1 28.88 -1.33 -3.29
C MET A 1 28.34 -1.55 -1.90
N ALA A 2 27.90 -0.50 -1.25
CA ALA A 2 27.54 -0.50 0.17
C ALA A 2 26.26 0.28 0.46
N TRP A 3 25.59 0.86 -0.55
CA TRP A 3 24.39 1.69 -0.32
C TRP A 3 23.17 1.16 -1.07
N ARG A 4 22.01 1.15 -0.38
CA ARG A 4 20.70 0.89 -0.98
C ARG A 4 19.89 2.17 -1.00
N LEU A 5 19.19 2.44 -2.09
CA LEU A 5 18.37 3.63 -2.29
C LEU A 5 16.90 3.26 -2.51
N GLY A 6 16.01 3.92 -1.79
CA GLY A 6 14.56 3.77 -1.88
C GLY A 6 13.91 5.11 -2.22
N ILE A 7 13.03 5.13 -3.22
CA ILE A 7 12.33 6.34 -3.65
C ILE A 7 10.82 6.14 -3.53
N ASP A 8 10.19 6.89 -2.65
CA ASP A 8 8.73 6.93 -2.54
C ASP A 8 8.20 8.28 -3.02
N ILE A 9 7.27 8.26 -3.98
CA ILE A 9 6.63 9.48 -4.48
C ILE A 9 5.24 9.60 -3.86
N GLY A 10 5.14 10.48 -2.86
CA GLY A 10 3.87 10.89 -2.28
C GLY A 10 3.22 12.05 -3.04
N GLY A 11 1.99 12.37 -2.66
CA GLY A 11 1.21 13.48 -3.24
C GLY A 11 1.74 14.88 -2.91
N THR A 12 2.58 15.02 -1.88
CA THR A 12 3.15 16.31 -1.45
C THR A 12 4.67 16.36 -1.60
N PHE A 13 5.36 15.29 -1.21
CA PHE A 13 6.81 15.21 -1.26
C PHE A 13 7.27 13.88 -1.87
N THR A 14 8.45 13.91 -2.46
CA THR A 14 9.22 12.74 -2.87
C THR A 14 10.30 12.50 -1.83
N ASP A 15 10.31 11.29 -1.27
CA ASP A 15 11.19 10.86 -0.19
C ASP A 15 12.24 9.89 -0.74
N VAL A 16 13.51 10.20 -0.52
CA VAL A 16 14.66 9.37 -0.94
C VAL A 16 15.42 8.90 0.28
N ALA A 17 15.28 7.63 0.63
CA ALA A 17 16.01 6.98 1.71
C ALA A 17 17.29 6.32 1.18
N LEU A 18 18.37 6.41 1.97
CA LEU A 18 19.64 5.73 1.71
C LEU A 18 19.99 4.91 2.95
N VAL A 19 20.47 3.68 2.76
CA VAL A 19 21.00 2.89 3.87
C VAL A 19 22.32 2.26 3.49
N ASN A 20 23.29 2.35 4.40
CA ASN A 20 24.57 1.69 4.26
C ASN A 20 24.48 0.23 4.75
N ASP A 21 24.75 -0.72 3.87
CA ASP A 21 24.75 -2.17 4.14
C ASP A 21 25.78 -2.61 5.20
N VAL A 22 26.81 -1.82 5.47
CA VAL A 22 27.92 -2.19 6.36
C VAL A 22 27.66 -1.78 7.81
N ASP A 23 27.21 -0.54 8.02
CA ASP A 23 27.05 0.03 9.37
C ASP A 23 25.61 0.42 9.72
N GLY A 24 24.66 0.24 8.80
CA GLY A 24 23.24 0.53 9.02
C GLY A 24 22.89 2.02 9.01
N THR A 25 23.84 2.90 8.66
CA THR A 25 23.64 4.35 8.62
C THR A 25 22.53 4.71 7.65
N ILE A 26 21.59 5.55 8.08
CA ILE A 26 20.44 5.98 7.28
C ILE A 26 20.61 7.43 6.84
N GLY A 27 20.25 7.70 5.59
CA GLY A 27 20.10 9.04 5.05
C GLY A 27 18.70 9.29 4.50
N ILE A 28 18.30 10.55 4.48
CA ILE A 28 17.04 11.01 3.89
C ILE A 28 17.23 12.31 3.13
N ALA A 29 16.64 12.38 1.94
CA ALA A 29 16.41 13.62 1.23
C ALA A 29 14.92 13.74 0.90
N LYS A 30 14.37 14.94 1.09
CA LYS A 30 12.97 15.25 0.81
C LYS A 30 12.93 16.38 -0.20
N THR A 31 12.12 16.22 -1.24
CA THR A 31 11.97 17.24 -2.30
C THR A 31 10.49 17.39 -2.63
N PRO A 32 9.98 18.60 -2.92
CA PRO A 32 8.59 18.77 -3.35
C PRO A 32 8.27 17.90 -4.58
N THR A 33 7.12 17.22 -4.56
CA THR A 33 6.67 16.47 -5.73
C THR A 33 6.29 17.44 -6.85
N THR A 34 6.65 17.13 -8.10
CA THR A 34 6.27 17.90 -9.29
C THR A 34 5.33 17.07 -10.16
N PRO A 35 3.98 17.19 -10.01
CA PRO A 35 3.03 16.32 -10.71
C PRO A 35 3.11 16.38 -12.23
N SER A 36 3.62 17.49 -12.79
CA SER A 36 3.80 17.66 -14.23
C SER A 36 5.05 16.97 -14.79
N ASP A 37 6.01 16.58 -13.93
CA ASP A 37 7.27 15.93 -14.32
C ASP A 37 7.89 15.18 -13.13
N PHE A 38 7.42 13.96 -12.87
CA PHE A 38 7.92 13.12 -11.79
C PHE A 38 9.41 12.77 -11.94
N GLY A 39 9.90 12.61 -13.18
CA GLY A 39 11.30 12.30 -13.45
C GLY A 39 12.24 13.37 -12.92
N LYS A 40 11.88 14.65 -13.07
CA LYS A 40 12.65 15.76 -12.49
C LYS A 40 12.66 15.77 -10.97
N ALA A 41 11.51 15.53 -10.32
CA ALA A 41 11.43 15.49 -8.86
C ALA A 41 12.33 14.38 -8.29
N VAL A 42 12.30 13.20 -8.90
CA VAL A 42 13.16 12.07 -8.51
C VAL A 42 14.64 12.37 -8.75
N LEU A 43 15.01 12.93 -9.91
CA LEU A 43 16.40 13.31 -10.18
C LEU A 43 16.93 14.32 -9.17
N SER A 44 16.12 15.34 -8.84
CA SER A 44 16.49 16.35 -7.84
C SER A 44 16.67 15.71 -6.46
N GLY A 45 15.75 14.82 -6.05
CA GLY A 45 15.84 14.10 -4.78
C GLY A 45 17.07 13.18 -4.72
N LEU A 46 17.34 12.43 -5.78
CA LEU A 46 18.51 11.56 -5.91
C LEU A 46 19.82 12.35 -5.87
N HIS A 47 19.92 13.45 -6.61
CA HIS A 47 21.11 14.30 -6.60
C HIS A 47 21.35 14.89 -5.20
N SER A 48 20.28 15.43 -4.58
CA SER A 48 20.36 15.95 -3.22
C SER A 48 20.78 14.90 -2.21
N ALA A 49 20.30 13.66 -2.34
CA ALA A 49 20.67 12.54 -1.48
C ALA A 49 22.15 12.14 -1.66
N LEU A 50 22.58 11.90 -2.90
CA LEU A 50 23.95 11.49 -3.21
C LEU A 50 24.96 12.56 -2.77
N ASP A 51 24.69 13.83 -3.05
CA ASP A 51 25.56 14.95 -2.66
C ASP A 51 25.62 15.14 -1.14
N ARG A 52 24.46 15.10 -0.45
CA ARG A 52 24.38 15.30 1.00
C ARG A 52 25.15 14.23 1.78
N TYR A 53 25.13 12.99 1.31
CA TYR A 53 25.77 11.86 1.98
C TYR A 53 27.11 11.44 1.33
N GLY A 54 27.55 12.15 0.28
CA GLY A 54 28.83 11.89 -0.40
C GLY A 54 28.91 10.53 -1.09
N VAL A 55 27.77 9.96 -1.48
CA VAL A 55 27.67 8.62 -2.08
C VAL A 55 27.91 8.70 -3.59
N GLN A 56 28.81 7.87 -4.12
CA GLN A 56 28.99 7.76 -5.57
C GLN A 56 27.97 6.78 -6.17
N PRO A 57 27.48 7.03 -7.40
CA PRO A 57 26.49 6.14 -8.03
C PRO A 57 26.91 4.67 -8.15
N ASP A 58 28.20 4.39 -8.34
CA ASP A 58 28.77 3.03 -8.43
C ASP A 58 28.88 2.32 -7.07
N GLU A 59 28.64 3.03 -5.96
CA GLU A 59 28.53 2.45 -4.62
C GLU A 59 27.13 1.93 -4.31
N VAL A 60 26.14 2.24 -5.15
CA VAL A 60 24.74 1.84 -4.96
C VAL A 60 24.53 0.40 -5.45
N SER A 61 24.14 -0.50 -4.54
CA SER A 61 23.87 -1.91 -4.81
C SER A 61 22.42 -2.18 -5.22
N LEU A 62 21.46 -1.38 -4.72
CA LEU A 62 20.04 -1.55 -4.94
C LEU A 62 19.36 -0.19 -5.13
N LEU A 63 18.46 -0.12 -6.12
CA LEU A 63 17.57 1.01 -6.33
C LEU A 63 16.13 0.51 -6.42
N SER A 64 15.30 0.92 -5.47
CA SER A 64 13.89 0.53 -5.36
C SER A 64 12.98 1.75 -5.38
N HIS A 65 11.77 1.58 -5.93
CA HIS A 65 10.83 2.68 -6.11
C HIS A 65 9.38 2.25 -5.89
N ALA A 66 8.62 3.04 -5.14
CA ALA A 66 7.16 2.92 -5.04
C ALA A 66 6.46 4.08 -5.73
N THR A 67 5.30 3.80 -6.32
CA THR A 67 4.54 4.77 -7.09
C THR A 67 3.05 4.73 -6.73
N THR A 68 2.45 5.91 -6.69
CA THR A 68 1.00 6.10 -6.56
C THR A 68 0.31 6.31 -7.92
N VAL A 69 1.07 6.31 -9.02
CA VAL A 69 0.54 6.58 -10.37
C VAL A 69 -0.58 5.62 -10.76
N VAL A 70 -0.48 4.34 -10.37
CA VAL A 70 -1.50 3.33 -10.69
C VAL A 70 -2.81 3.62 -9.94
N THR A 71 -2.75 3.78 -8.61
CA THR A 71 -3.93 4.12 -7.79
C THR A 71 -4.57 5.42 -8.28
N ASN A 72 -3.79 6.48 -8.48
CA ASN A 72 -4.30 7.79 -8.91
C ASN A 72 -4.95 7.73 -10.30
N SER A 73 -4.38 7.00 -11.26
CA SER A 73 -4.96 6.87 -12.61
C SER A 73 -6.35 6.21 -12.59
N ILE A 74 -6.58 5.31 -11.63
CA ILE A 74 -7.88 4.64 -11.45
C ILE A 74 -8.86 5.62 -10.78
N LEU A 75 -8.44 6.29 -9.70
CA LEU A 75 -9.27 7.25 -8.96
C LEU A 75 -9.70 8.45 -9.80
N GLU A 76 -8.78 9.00 -10.60
CA GLU A 76 -9.02 10.17 -11.45
C GLU A 76 -9.70 9.81 -12.78
N GLU A 77 -9.93 8.51 -13.03
CA GLU A 77 -10.44 8.00 -14.30
C GLU A 77 -9.62 8.51 -15.52
N ASN A 78 -8.32 8.67 -15.35
CA ASN A 78 -7.41 9.22 -16.36
C ASN A 78 -6.47 8.15 -16.92
N GLY A 79 -7.03 7.01 -17.33
CA GLY A 79 -6.30 5.88 -17.88
C GLY A 79 -6.19 5.87 -19.40
N ALA A 80 -5.59 4.80 -19.92
CA ALA A 80 -5.49 4.56 -21.35
C ALA A 80 -6.85 4.34 -22.01
N ARG A 81 -6.92 4.61 -23.32
CA ARG A 81 -8.07 4.22 -24.16
C ARG A 81 -8.10 2.70 -24.35
N THR A 82 -8.62 2.00 -23.34
CA THR A 82 -8.72 0.54 -23.31
C THR A 82 -9.97 0.00 -23.99
N ALA A 83 -9.84 -1.13 -24.69
CA ALA A 83 -10.96 -1.96 -25.11
C ALA A 83 -10.97 -3.31 -24.36
N LEU A 84 -12.16 -3.89 -24.22
CA LEU A 84 -12.36 -5.24 -23.70
C LEU A 84 -12.85 -6.12 -24.85
N ILE A 85 -12.26 -7.29 -25.02
CA ILE A 85 -12.79 -8.36 -25.87
C ILE A 85 -13.22 -9.51 -24.98
N SER A 86 -14.49 -9.89 -25.06
CA SER A 86 -15.04 -11.02 -24.32
C SER A 86 -15.63 -12.08 -25.24
N THR A 87 -15.92 -13.25 -24.67
CA THR A 87 -16.81 -14.23 -25.29
C THR A 87 -18.12 -13.57 -25.71
N ARG A 88 -18.67 -13.94 -26.87
CA ARG A 88 -19.96 -13.43 -27.33
C ARG A 88 -21.08 -13.66 -26.32
N GLY A 89 -21.82 -12.61 -25.99
CA GLY A 89 -22.84 -12.56 -24.95
C GLY A 89 -22.34 -12.09 -23.58
N PHE A 90 -21.03 -11.82 -23.41
CA PHE A 90 -20.41 -11.48 -22.13
C PHE A 90 -19.87 -10.05 -22.05
N ARG A 91 -20.09 -9.20 -23.06
CA ARG A 91 -19.57 -7.81 -23.10
C ARG A 91 -20.01 -6.90 -21.95
N ASP A 92 -21.03 -7.29 -21.19
CA ASP A 92 -21.60 -6.50 -20.08
C ASP A 92 -21.18 -7.00 -18.68
N VAL A 93 -20.26 -7.96 -18.60
CA VAL A 93 -19.77 -8.48 -17.31
C VAL A 93 -19.24 -7.38 -16.38
N LEU A 94 -18.53 -6.37 -16.92
CA LEU A 94 -18.03 -5.24 -16.13
C LEU A 94 -19.14 -4.29 -15.64
N GLU A 95 -20.26 -4.24 -16.35
CA GLU A 95 -21.42 -3.40 -16.01
C GLU A 95 -22.26 -4.07 -14.92
N LEU A 96 -22.50 -5.38 -15.07
CA LEU A 96 -23.34 -6.16 -14.16
C LEU A 96 -22.68 -6.39 -12.80
N ARG A 97 -21.34 -6.48 -12.79
CA ARG A 97 -20.54 -6.71 -11.57
C ARG A 97 -21.03 -7.93 -10.79
N ARG A 98 -21.05 -7.82 -9.47
CA ARG A 98 -21.68 -8.78 -8.54
C ARG A 98 -23.12 -8.40 -8.15
N SER A 99 -23.67 -7.33 -8.74
CA SER A 99 -24.94 -6.70 -8.27
C SER A 99 -24.94 -6.35 -6.77
N ALA A 100 -23.76 -6.12 -6.18
CA ALA A 100 -23.59 -5.71 -4.79
C ALA A 100 -23.88 -4.21 -4.65
N ARG A 101 -24.52 -3.83 -3.55
CA ARG A 101 -24.74 -2.43 -3.15
C ARG A 101 -23.92 -2.15 -1.91
N SER A 102 -23.21 -1.03 -1.92
CA SER A 102 -22.34 -0.65 -0.81
C SER A 102 -23.14 -0.07 0.36
N ASP A 103 -24.28 0.57 0.08
CA ASP A 103 -25.30 0.90 1.07
C ASP A 103 -26.54 0.01 0.87
N LEU A 104 -26.87 -0.79 1.89
CA LEU A 104 -28.00 -1.72 1.84
C LEU A 104 -29.35 -0.99 1.71
N TYR A 105 -29.45 0.22 2.25
CA TYR A 105 -30.68 1.00 2.36
C TYR A 105 -30.86 2.03 1.25
N ASP A 106 -29.77 2.45 0.60
CA ASP A 106 -29.87 3.29 -0.60
C ASP A 106 -30.17 2.44 -1.85
N MET A 107 -31.44 2.43 -2.25
CA MET A 107 -31.89 1.75 -3.47
C MET A 107 -31.56 2.51 -4.76
N PHE A 108 -31.17 3.77 -4.66
CA PHE A 108 -30.85 4.65 -5.79
C PHE A 108 -29.34 4.88 -5.94
N GLN A 109 -28.52 4.15 -5.17
CA GLN A 109 -27.08 4.24 -5.27
C GLN A 109 -26.61 3.87 -6.69
N ASP A 110 -25.99 4.83 -7.36
CA ASP A 110 -25.30 4.58 -8.61
C ASP A 110 -24.05 3.72 -8.37
N SER A 111 -23.83 2.76 -9.27
CA SER A 111 -22.56 2.03 -9.28
C SER A 111 -21.42 2.95 -9.74
N PRO A 112 -20.18 2.71 -9.28
CA PRO A 112 -19.02 3.39 -9.83
C PRO A 112 -18.98 3.25 -11.35
N ARG A 113 -18.42 4.24 -12.06
CA ARG A 113 -18.29 4.19 -13.51
C ARG A 113 -17.44 2.99 -13.93
N VAL A 114 -17.65 2.49 -15.14
CA VAL A 114 -16.85 1.38 -15.67
C VAL A 114 -15.68 1.95 -16.50
N LEU A 115 -14.44 1.59 -16.15
CA LEU A 115 -13.22 2.09 -16.81
C LEU A 115 -13.20 1.83 -18.33
N VAL A 116 -13.81 0.71 -18.75
CA VAL A 116 -14.02 0.37 -20.16
C VAL A 116 -15.49 0.62 -20.55
N PRO A 117 -15.80 1.73 -21.23
CA PRO A 117 -17.17 2.07 -21.58
C PRO A 117 -17.72 1.10 -22.62
N ARG A 118 -19.05 0.95 -22.62
CA ARG A 118 -19.76 -0.06 -23.42
C ARG A 118 -19.43 -0.10 -24.91
N HIS A 119 -19.14 1.04 -25.53
CA HIS A 119 -18.81 1.11 -26.95
C HIS A 119 -17.39 0.59 -27.29
N ARG A 120 -16.53 0.42 -26.28
CA ARG A 120 -15.20 -0.22 -26.36
C ARG A 120 -15.19 -1.67 -25.85
N ARG A 121 -16.37 -2.25 -25.55
CA ARG A 121 -16.54 -3.66 -25.16
C ARG A 121 -17.03 -4.46 -26.36
N LEU A 122 -16.10 -5.16 -27.00
CA LEU A 122 -16.29 -5.95 -28.21
C LEU A 122 -16.39 -7.44 -27.85
N GLU A 123 -16.86 -8.23 -28.81
CA GLU A 123 -17.09 -9.66 -28.63
C GLU A 123 -16.49 -10.45 -29.78
N ILE A 124 -16.07 -11.68 -29.47
CA ILE A 124 -15.67 -12.67 -30.47
C ILE A 124 -16.46 -13.97 -30.26
N THR A 125 -16.77 -14.66 -31.35
CA THR A 125 -17.41 -15.97 -31.28
C THR A 125 -16.38 -17.03 -30.89
N GLU A 126 -16.47 -17.52 -29.65
CA GLU A 126 -15.81 -18.74 -29.16
C GLU A 126 -16.63 -19.30 -27.98
N ARG A 127 -16.40 -20.56 -27.58
CA ARG A 127 -16.93 -21.08 -26.31
C ARG A 127 -16.15 -22.27 -25.81
N LEU A 128 -15.81 -22.23 -24.53
CA LEU A 128 -15.35 -23.38 -23.74
C LEU A 128 -16.42 -23.81 -22.73
N ASP A 129 -16.39 -25.08 -22.34
CA ASP A 129 -17.16 -25.59 -21.21
C ASP A 129 -16.39 -25.52 -19.89
N ALA A 130 -17.04 -25.91 -18.78
CA ALA A 130 -16.44 -25.91 -17.44
C ALA A 130 -15.30 -26.93 -17.25
N THR A 131 -15.01 -27.77 -18.25
CA THR A 131 -13.87 -28.70 -18.28
C THR A 131 -12.71 -28.17 -19.13
N GLY A 132 -12.90 -27.01 -19.80
CA GLY A 132 -11.94 -26.45 -20.76
C GLY A 132 -12.06 -27.03 -22.17
N THR A 133 -13.09 -27.85 -22.44
CA THR A 133 -13.34 -28.44 -23.76
C THR A 133 -13.97 -27.40 -24.68
N VAL A 134 -13.52 -27.37 -25.93
CA VAL A 134 -14.05 -26.45 -26.96
C VAL A 134 -15.46 -26.87 -27.38
N ILE A 135 -16.45 -26.01 -27.12
CA ILE A 135 -17.83 -26.15 -27.65
C ILE A 135 -17.94 -25.41 -28.99
N VAL A 136 -17.44 -24.18 -29.05
CA VAL A 136 -17.43 -23.35 -30.26
C VAL A 136 -15.99 -22.92 -30.52
N PRO A 137 -15.38 -23.31 -31.66
CA PRO A 137 -14.04 -22.86 -32.02
C PRO A 137 -13.95 -21.33 -32.10
N LEU A 138 -12.77 -20.78 -31.87
CA LEU A 138 -12.49 -19.37 -32.13
C LEU A 138 -12.78 -19.01 -33.60
N ALA A 139 -13.68 -18.06 -33.82
CA ALA A 139 -14.02 -17.59 -35.15
C ALA A 139 -12.92 -16.70 -35.73
N GLU A 140 -11.86 -17.30 -36.28
CA GLU A 140 -10.73 -16.57 -36.87
C GLU A 140 -11.16 -15.58 -37.97
N SER A 141 -12.26 -15.85 -38.66
CA SER A 141 -12.85 -14.96 -39.66
C SER A 141 -13.31 -13.60 -39.11
N GLU A 142 -13.59 -13.50 -37.80
CA GLU A 142 -14.02 -12.26 -37.16
C GLU A 142 -12.83 -11.34 -36.78
N ILE A 143 -11.62 -11.89 -36.64
CA ILE A 143 -10.42 -11.18 -36.16
C ILE A 143 -10.09 -9.94 -37.01
N PRO A 144 -10.10 -9.98 -38.37
CA PRO A 144 -9.79 -8.79 -39.18
C PRO A 144 -10.80 -7.64 -38.95
N GLY A 145 -12.07 -7.97 -38.76
CA GLY A 145 -13.11 -6.99 -38.45
C GLY A 145 -12.92 -6.37 -37.06
N LEU A 146 -12.53 -7.20 -36.09
CA LEU A 146 -12.20 -6.76 -34.74
C LEU A 146 -11.00 -5.81 -34.72
N ILE A 147 -9.92 -6.16 -35.42
CA ILE A 147 -8.73 -5.30 -35.58
C ILE A 147 -9.11 -3.94 -36.17
N LYS A 148 -9.97 -3.93 -37.21
CA LYS A 148 -10.43 -2.68 -37.82
C LYS A 148 -11.16 -1.81 -36.80
N GLN A 149 -12.10 -2.38 -36.04
CA GLN A 149 -12.83 -1.64 -35.00
C GLN A 149 -11.90 -1.09 -33.92
N LEU A 150 -10.90 -1.86 -33.48
CA LEU A 150 -9.91 -1.40 -32.49
C LEU A 150 -9.07 -0.22 -33.02
N LYS A 151 -8.68 -0.25 -34.30
CA LYS A 151 -7.98 0.87 -34.96
C LYS A 151 -8.86 2.12 -35.05
N ASP A 152 -10.12 1.94 -35.44
CA ASP A 152 -11.09 3.04 -35.54
C ASP A 152 -11.35 3.69 -34.16
N LEU A 153 -11.35 2.89 -33.09
CA LEU A 153 -11.45 3.33 -31.69
C LEU A 153 -10.16 3.94 -31.14
N LYS A 154 -9.03 3.86 -31.86
CA LYS A 154 -7.71 4.37 -31.46
C LYS A 154 -7.30 3.91 -30.06
N VAL A 155 -7.48 2.61 -29.81
CA VAL A 155 -7.17 2.00 -28.51
C VAL A 155 -5.67 2.04 -28.24
N GLU A 156 -5.31 2.28 -26.99
CA GLU A 156 -3.93 2.21 -26.49
C GLU A 156 -3.65 0.88 -25.80
N ALA A 157 -4.71 0.19 -25.35
CA ALA A 157 -4.60 -1.11 -24.72
C ALA A 157 -5.85 -1.97 -24.98
N VAL A 158 -5.69 -3.28 -24.90
CA VAL A 158 -6.75 -4.27 -25.08
C VAL A 158 -6.65 -5.32 -23.99
N ALA A 159 -7.74 -5.49 -23.24
CA ALA A 159 -7.96 -6.61 -22.34
C ALA A 159 -8.75 -7.71 -23.06
N ILE A 160 -8.29 -8.95 -22.98
CA ILE A 160 -9.00 -10.13 -23.50
C ILE A 160 -9.41 -10.99 -22.32
N SER A 161 -10.72 -11.22 -22.16
CA SER A 161 -11.22 -12.16 -21.15
C SER A 161 -12.29 -13.06 -21.73
N LEU A 162 -11.87 -14.29 -22.04
CA LEU A 162 -12.74 -15.34 -22.53
C LEU A 162 -13.15 -16.26 -21.37
N LEU A 163 -14.32 -16.88 -21.47
CA LEU A 163 -14.78 -17.78 -20.44
C LEU A 163 -13.94 -19.05 -20.38
N PHE A 164 -13.60 -19.48 -19.16
CA PHE A 164 -12.79 -20.65 -18.87
C PHE A 164 -11.38 -20.63 -19.49
N SER A 165 -10.86 -19.46 -19.87
CA SER A 165 -9.49 -19.31 -20.38
C SER A 165 -8.42 -19.73 -19.38
N PHE A 166 -8.72 -19.69 -18.07
CA PHE A 166 -7.84 -20.23 -17.02
C PHE A 166 -7.71 -21.77 -17.02
N LEU A 167 -8.63 -22.49 -17.69
CA LEU A 167 -8.54 -23.95 -17.90
C LEU A 167 -7.87 -24.29 -19.23
N ASN A 168 -8.17 -23.51 -20.27
CA ASN A 168 -7.62 -23.67 -21.61
C ASN A 168 -7.49 -22.29 -22.27
N ASP A 169 -6.26 -21.80 -22.37
CA ASP A 169 -5.94 -20.44 -22.81
C ASP A 169 -5.72 -20.33 -24.33
N HIS A 170 -5.85 -21.43 -25.07
CA HIS A 170 -5.51 -21.49 -26.51
C HIS A 170 -6.21 -20.41 -27.33
N HIS A 171 -7.51 -20.17 -27.11
CA HIS A 171 -8.25 -19.13 -27.82
C HIS A 171 -7.78 -17.71 -27.46
N GLU A 172 -7.48 -17.44 -26.18
CA GLU A 172 -6.97 -16.14 -25.76
C GLU A 172 -5.58 -15.87 -26.36
N ARG A 173 -4.67 -16.85 -26.30
CA ARG A 173 -3.32 -16.73 -26.86
C ARG A 173 -3.36 -16.48 -28.36
N ARG A 174 -4.14 -17.29 -29.10
CA ARG A 174 -4.27 -17.15 -30.56
C ARG A 174 -4.79 -15.77 -30.96
N LEU A 175 -5.79 -15.26 -30.24
CA LEU A 175 -6.32 -13.92 -30.48
C LEU A 175 -5.31 -12.83 -30.09
N GLY A 176 -4.65 -13.00 -28.94
CA GLY A 176 -3.61 -12.10 -28.45
C GLY A 176 -2.47 -11.92 -29.45
N ASP A 177 -1.96 -13.01 -29.99
CA ASP A 177 -0.87 -12.99 -30.98
C ASP A 177 -1.29 -12.25 -32.27
N ALA A 178 -2.51 -12.50 -32.76
CA ALA A 178 -3.03 -11.79 -33.92
C ALA A 178 -3.19 -10.29 -33.67
N LEU A 179 -3.57 -9.88 -32.45
CA LEU A 179 -3.68 -8.47 -32.08
C LEU A 179 -2.32 -7.81 -31.89
N ARG A 180 -1.35 -8.48 -31.26
CA ARG A 180 0.03 -7.99 -31.10
C ARG A 180 0.70 -7.74 -32.46
N GLU A 181 0.47 -8.62 -33.44
CA GLU A 181 0.96 -8.43 -34.82
C GLU A 181 0.31 -7.22 -35.50
N ALA A 182 -1.00 -7.02 -35.32
CA ALA A 182 -1.75 -5.99 -36.04
C ALA A 182 -1.76 -4.60 -35.38
N LEU A 183 -1.44 -4.52 -34.07
CA LEU A 183 -1.46 -3.34 -33.20
C LEU A 183 -0.18 -3.28 -32.35
N PRO A 184 1.00 -3.07 -32.94
CA PRO A 184 2.28 -3.13 -32.21
C PRO A 184 2.44 -2.06 -31.11
N ASP A 185 1.70 -0.95 -31.24
CA ASP A 185 1.74 0.15 -30.27
C ASP A 185 0.73 -0.02 -29.11
N ALA A 186 -0.18 -1.00 -29.20
CA ALA A 186 -1.20 -1.24 -28.18
C ALA A 186 -0.77 -2.34 -27.21
N ALA A 187 -0.94 -2.10 -25.91
CA ALA A 187 -0.66 -3.11 -24.89
C ALA A 187 -1.77 -4.17 -24.86
N ILE A 188 -1.42 -5.46 -25.02
CA ILE A 188 -2.38 -6.57 -25.07
C ILE A 188 -2.26 -7.46 -23.83
N PHE A 189 -3.34 -7.57 -23.07
CA PHE A 189 -3.42 -8.35 -21.83
C PHE A 189 -4.39 -9.51 -21.98
N LEU A 190 -3.94 -10.72 -21.65
CA LEU A 190 -4.75 -11.93 -21.64
C LEU A 190 -5.15 -12.27 -20.20
N SER A 191 -6.44 -12.54 -19.97
CA SER A 191 -6.90 -12.82 -18.61
C SER A 191 -6.33 -14.13 -18.03
N SER A 192 -5.98 -15.08 -18.90
CA SER A 192 -5.21 -16.29 -18.57
C SER A 192 -3.76 -16.03 -18.14
N GLU A 193 -3.17 -14.89 -18.51
CA GLU A 193 -1.82 -14.49 -18.08
C GLU A 193 -1.88 -13.60 -16.82
N VAL A 194 -2.92 -12.76 -16.72
CA VAL A 194 -3.09 -11.79 -15.63
C VAL A 194 -3.63 -12.43 -14.36
N LEU A 195 -4.75 -13.15 -14.46
CA LEU A 195 -5.40 -13.80 -13.34
C LEU A 195 -6.00 -15.14 -13.79
N PRO A 196 -5.20 -16.21 -13.87
CA PRO A 196 -5.65 -17.56 -14.25
C PRO A 196 -6.48 -18.25 -13.15
N GLU A 197 -7.49 -17.55 -12.64
CA GLU A 197 -8.41 -17.99 -11.59
C GLU A 197 -9.87 -18.05 -12.06
N VAL A 198 -10.66 -18.84 -11.34
CA VAL A 198 -12.13 -18.87 -11.44
C VAL A 198 -12.74 -17.49 -11.12
N ARG A 199 -14.05 -17.35 -11.40
CA ARG A 199 -14.85 -16.11 -11.28
C ARG A 199 -14.58 -15.09 -12.39
N GLU A 200 -15.53 -15.00 -13.32
CA GLU A 200 -15.38 -14.25 -14.56
C GLU A 200 -15.31 -12.74 -14.36
N PHE A 201 -16.04 -12.19 -13.37
CA PHE A 201 -16.07 -10.76 -13.15
C PHE A 201 -14.74 -10.23 -12.63
N GLU A 202 -14.18 -10.84 -11.59
CA GLU A 202 -12.91 -10.46 -10.97
C GLU A 202 -11.76 -10.61 -11.94
N ARG A 203 -11.75 -11.72 -12.71
CA ARG A 203 -10.77 -11.94 -13.77
C ARG A 203 -10.88 -10.88 -14.87
N THR A 204 -12.09 -10.57 -15.33
CA THR A 204 -12.28 -9.54 -16.36
C THR A 204 -11.91 -8.14 -15.83
N SER A 205 -12.33 -7.82 -14.60
CA SER A 205 -12.07 -6.53 -13.95
C SER A 205 -10.57 -6.30 -13.75
N THR A 206 -9.85 -7.27 -13.20
CA THR A 206 -8.40 -7.20 -12.98
C THR A 206 -7.64 -7.04 -14.30
N THR A 207 -8.03 -7.79 -15.34
CA THR A 207 -7.42 -7.69 -16.69
C THR A 207 -7.70 -6.34 -17.34
N ALA A 208 -8.93 -5.82 -17.19
CA ALA A 208 -9.30 -4.51 -17.69
C ALA A 208 -8.54 -3.38 -16.99
N VAL A 209 -8.38 -3.46 -15.67
CA VAL A 209 -7.58 -2.51 -14.88
C VAL A 209 -6.12 -2.54 -15.32
N CYS A 210 -5.52 -3.73 -15.50
CA CYS A 210 -4.15 -3.85 -16.01
C CYS A 210 -3.99 -3.13 -17.36
N ALA A 211 -4.86 -3.42 -18.32
CA ALA A 211 -4.82 -2.77 -19.63
C ALA A 211 -5.04 -1.25 -19.53
N TYR A 212 -5.91 -0.79 -18.64
CA TYR A 212 -6.20 0.62 -18.41
C TYR A 212 -5.01 1.43 -17.90
N VAL A 213 -4.23 0.88 -16.97
CA VAL A 213 -3.11 1.61 -16.34
C VAL A 213 -1.75 1.37 -17.03
N ALA A 214 -1.61 0.29 -17.80
CA ALA A 214 -0.31 -0.13 -18.36
C ALA A 214 0.41 0.94 -19.18
N PRO A 215 -0.23 1.68 -20.12
CA PRO A 215 0.49 2.68 -20.91
C PRO A 215 1.01 3.85 -20.09
N ILE A 216 0.27 4.25 -19.05
CA ILE A 216 0.66 5.35 -18.15
C ILE A 216 1.85 4.91 -17.29
N LEU A 217 1.75 3.74 -16.68
CA LEU A 217 2.87 3.15 -15.92
C LEU A 217 4.10 2.94 -16.81
N GLY A 218 3.91 2.50 -18.06
CA GLY A 218 4.97 2.32 -19.05
C GLY A 218 5.71 3.61 -19.38
N SER A 219 4.98 4.68 -19.67
CA SER A 219 5.59 5.99 -19.92
C SER A 219 6.35 6.49 -18.70
N TYR A 220 5.76 6.32 -17.51
CA TYR A 220 6.33 6.75 -16.24
C TYR A 220 7.64 6.01 -15.91
N LEU A 221 7.62 4.68 -15.90
CA LEU A 221 8.80 3.87 -15.57
C LEU A 221 9.92 4.07 -16.58
N LYS A 222 9.60 4.26 -17.87
CA LYS A 222 10.61 4.56 -18.90
C LYS A 222 11.33 5.89 -18.67
N GLN A 223 10.60 6.93 -18.27
CA GLN A 223 11.20 8.23 -17.93
C GLN A 223 12.12 8.07 -16.73
N LEU A 224 11.68 7.32 -15.72
CA LEU A 224 12.45 7.07 -14.51
C LEU A 224 13.71 6.24 -14.78
N GLU A 225 13.63 5.15 -15.56
CA GLU A 225 14.80 4.37 -15.98
C GLU A 225 15.81 5.24 -16.73
N THR A 226 15.34 6.06 -17.69
CA THR A 226 16.22 6.97 -18.43
C THR A 226 16.94 7.96 -17.50
N ALA A 227 16.22 8.47 -16.51
CA ALA A 227 16.75 9.37 -15.51
C ALA A 227 17.82 8.69 -14.62
N THR A 228 17.53 7.50 -14.08
CA THR A 228 18.45 6.77 -13.19
C THR A 228 19.68 6.25 -13.94
N ASP A 229 19.50 5.80 -15.18
CA ASP A 229 20.60 5.37 -16.06
C ASP A 229 21.57 6.53 -16.35
N SER A 230 21.04 7.76 -16.53
CA SER A 230 21.87 8.95 -16.76
C SER A 230 22.76 9.31 -15.57
N LEU A 231 22.41 8.87 -14.36
CA LEU A 231 23.20 9.03 -13.14
C LEU A 231 24.19 7.87 -12.92
N GLY A 232 24.13 6.81 -13.72
CA GLY A 232 24.96 5.62 -13.53
C GLY A 232 24.53 4.73 -12.36
N LEU A 233 23.27 4.83 -11.93
CA LEU A 233 22.70 4.00 -10.87
C LEU A 233 22.37 2.58 -11.37
N PRO A 234 22.23 1.58 -10.47
CA PRO A 234 21.81 0.24 -10.86
C PRO A 234 20.37 0.22 -11.38
N LYS A 235 19.96 -0.94 -11.92
CA LYS A 235 18.60 -1.15 -12.43
C LYS A 235 17.55 -0.86 -11.37
N LEU A 236 16.51 -0.16 -11.80
CA LEU A 236 15.34 0.17 -11.00
C LEU A 236 14.49 -1.06 -10.69
N HIS A 237 14.15 -1.24 -9.42
CA HIS A 237 13.12 -2.15 -8.97
C HIS A 237 11.87 -1.39 -8.55
N VAL A 238 10.70 -1.98 -8.77
CA VAL A 238 9.39 -1.41 -8.46
C VAL A 238 8.75 -2.20 -7.34
N MET A 239 8.27 -1.52 -6.32
CA MET A 239 7.54 -2.11 -5.21
C MET A 239 6.16 -2.58 -5.67
N GLY A 240 5.75 -3.75 -5.18
CA GLY A 240 4.40 -4.23 -5.37
C GLY A 240 3.60 -4.45 -4.09
N SER A 241 2.31 -4.64 -4.28
CA SER A 241 1.26 -4.62 -3.27
C SER A 241 1.39 -5.71 -2.20
N THR A 242 2.16 -6.77 -2.46
CA THR A 242 2.37 -7.90 -1.52
C THR A 242 3.59 -7.76 -0.64
N GLY A 243 4.31 -6.63 -0.70
CA GLY A 243 5.53 -6.42 0.06
C GLY A 243 6.77 -7.03 -0.59
N GLY A 244 6.87 -6.94 -1.91
CA GLY A 244 7.98 -7.44 -2.71
C GLY A 244 8.40 -6.42 -3.76
N VAL A 245 9.67 -6.41 -4.15
CA VAL A 245 10.14 -5.60 -5.30
C VAL A 245 10.32 -6.45 -6.56
N PHE A 246 10.06 -5.86 -7.72
CA PHE A 246 10.10 -6.49 -9.05
C PHE A 246 10.96 -5.67 -10.00
N ASP A 247 11.39 -6.25 -11.12
CA ASP A 247 11.96 -5.44 -12.20
C ASP A 247 10.87 -4.64 -12.93
N VAL A 248 11.27 -3.61 -13.68
CA VAL A 248 10.35 -2.77 -14.46
C VAL A 248 9.55 -3.59 -15.48
N ARG A 249 10.18 -4.60 -16.10
CA ARG A 249 9.51 -5.43 -17.10
C ARG A 249 8.32 -6.17 -16.51
N GLU A 250 8.47 -6.71 -15.31
CA GLU A 250 7.41 -7.42 -14.63
C GLU A 250 6.32 -6.49 -14.11
N ALA A 251 6.69 -5.31 -13.60
CA ALA A 251 5.72 -4.27 -13.23
C ALA A 251 4.82 -3.89 -14.42
N LEU A 252 5.35 -3.87 -15.64
CA LEU A 252 4.56 -3.63 -16.85
C LEU A 252 3.74 -4.84 -17.31
N ARG A 253 4.16 -6.05 -16.95
CA ARG A 253 3.42 -7.29 -17.24
C ARG A 253 2.19 -7.43 -16.35
N LEU A 254 2.28 -7.02 -15.08
CA LEU A 254 1.18 -7.04 -14.11
C LEU A 254 1.07 -5.70 -13.36
N PRO A 255 0.64 -4.60 -14.02
CA PRO A 255 0.60 -3.27 -13.42
C PRO A 255 -0.24 -3.14 -12.16
N VAL A 256 -1.27 -3.99 -12.04
CA VAL A 256 -2.15 -4.02 -10.86
C VAL A 256 -1.39 -4.39 -9.58
N ASN A 257 -0.25 -5.08 -9.69
CA ASN A 257 0.60 -5.39 -8.55
C ASN A 257 1.33 -4.16 -8.00
N SER A 258 1.25 -2.99 -8.62
CA SER A 258 1.82 -1.74 -8.10
C SER A 258 0.78 -0.84 -7.42
N VAL A 259 -0.47 -1.30 -7.30
CA VAL A 259 -1.53 -0.63 -6.52
C VAL A 259 -1.13 -0.59 -5.04
N GLU A 260 -1.29 0.54 -4.37
CA GLU A 260 -0.91 0.71 -2.95
C GLU A 260 0.55 0.32 -2.62
N SER A 261 1.48 0.48 -3.57
CA SER A 261 2.88 0.06 -3.38
C SER A 261 3.64 0.88 -2.31
N GLY A 262 3.38 2.18 -2.17
CA GLY A 262 4.00 3.04 -1.16
C GLY A 262 3.64 2.63 0.28
N PRO A 263 2.34 2.59 0.63
CA PRO A 263 1.89 2.15 1.95
C PRO A 263 2.34 0.72 2.29
N ALA A 264 2.33 -0.18 1.31
CA ALA A 264 2.87 -1.53 1.48
C ALA A 264 4.33 -1.53 1.96
N ALA A 265 5.15 -0.60 1.47
CA ALA A 265 6.55 -0.47 1.90
C ALA A 265 6.66 -0.03 3.36
N GLY A 266 5.81 0.90 3.81
CA GLY A 266 5.74 1.31 5.22
C GLY A 266 5.38 0.15 6.16
N VAL A 267 4.45 -0.72 5.77
CA VAL A 267 4.10 -1.93 6.57
C VAL A 267 5.26 -2.92 6.62
N ILE A 268 5.96 -3.13 5.52
CA ILE A 268 7.15 -4.00 5.48
C ILE A 268 8.26 -3.43 6.37
N ALA A 269 8.50 -2.12 6.31
CA ALA A 269 9.44 -1.46 7.19
C ALA A 269 9.06 -1.67 8.67
N ALA A 270 7.78 -1.53 9.01
CA ALA A 270 7.29 -1.78 10.37
C ALA A 270 7.51 -3.24 10.82
N GLN A 271 7.29 -4.22 9.94
CA GLN A 271 7.56 -5.64 10.23
C GLN A 271 9.04 -5.89 10.55
N LEU A 272 9.93 -5.31 9.74
CA LEU A 272 11.38 -5.48 9.90
C LEU A 272 11.90 -4.81 11.17
N VAL A 273 11.39 -3.60 11.47
CA VAL A 273 11.67 -2.89 12.72
C VAL A 273 11.17 -3.69 13.92
N GLY A 274 9.95 -4.25 13.85
CA GLY A 274 9.43 -5.15 14.87
C GLY A 274 10.37 -6.32 15.13
N ALA A 275 10.82 -6.99 14.07
CA ALA A 275 11.78 -8.08 14.17
C ALA A 275 13.13 -7.66 14.78
N GLN A 276 13.60 -6.43 14.54
CA GLN A 276 14.81 -5.88 15.15
C GLN A 276 14.62 -5.55 16.63
N LEU A 277 13.44 -5.06 17.02
CA LEU A 277 13.09 -4.73 18.40
C LEU A 277 12.60 -5.94 19.23
N GLY A 278 12.41 -7.10 18.58
CA GLY A 278 11.84 -8.29 19.21
C GLY A 278 10.32 -8.22 19.42
N GLU A 279 9.64 -7.34 18.71
CA GLU A 279 8.18 -7.12 18.77
C GLU A 279 7.51 -7.72 17.53
N THR A 280 6.66 -8.71 17.73
CA THR A 280 6.01 -9.46 16.62
C THR A 280 4.57 -9.05 16.37
N ASN A 281 3.95 -8.33 17.30
CA ASN A 281 2.56 -7.89 17.24
C ASN A 281 2.53 -6.37 17.15
N LEU A 282 2.34 -5.85 15.93
CA LEU A 282 2.36 -4.43 15.63
C LEU A 282 1.10 -3.99 14.90
N ILE A 283 0.70 -2.74 15.14
CA ILE A 283 -0.19 -1.99 14.26
C ILE A 283 0.66 -0.90 13.62
N SER A 284 0.82 -0.95 12.30
CA SER A 284 1.51 0.12 11.56
C SER A 284 0.52 1.25 11.28
N PHE A 285 0.92 2.49 11.52
CA PHE A 285 0.10 3.68 11.26
C PHE A 285 0.92 4.73 10.50
N ASP A 286 0.48 5.03 9.28
CA ASP A 286 1.06 6.02 8.39
C ASP A 286 0.10 7.20 8.25
N MET A 287 0.54 8.42 8.54
CA MET A 287 -0.24 9.62 8.25
C MET A 287 0.58 10.64 7.45
N GLY A 288 0.10 10.88 6.23
CA GLY A 288 0.63 11.90 5.32
C GLY A 288 -0.20 13.19 5.31
N GLY A 289 -0.08 13.95 4.22
CA GLY A 289 -0.84 15.19 4.01
C GLY A 289 -2.31 14.98 3.62
N THR A 290 -2.67 13.83 3.05
CA THR A 290 -4.01 13.62 2.48
C THR A 290 -4.79 12.49 3.16
N THR A 291 -4.10 11.42 3.56
CA THR A 291 -4.70 10.18 4.03
C THR A 291 -3.93 9.62 5.21
N ALA A 292 -4.60 8.79 6.00
CA ALA A 292 -4.00 7.95 7.02
C ALA A 292 -4.30 6.48 6.72
N LYS A 293 -3.32 5.63 6.95
CA LYS A 293 -3.37 4.21 6.64
C LYS A 293 -2.93 3.39 7.83
N ALA A 294 -3.59 2.25 8.03
CA ALA A 294 -3.25 1.30 9.08
C ALA A 294 -3.16 -0.13 8.54
N SER A 295 -2.31 -0.95 9.15
CA SER A 295 -2.23 -2.40 8.90
C SER A 295 -1.85 -3.13 10.18
N LEU A 296 -2.21 -4.41 10.24
CA LEU A 296 -1.88 -5.29 11.35
C LEU A 296 -0.72 -6.23 10.98
N ILE A 297 0.18 -6.45 11.93
CA ILE A 297 1.27 -7.42 11.85
C ILE A 297 1.14 -8.31 13.08
N ARG A 298 0.99 -9.61 12.87
CA ARG A 298 0.76 -10.58 13.94
C ARG A 298 1.76 -11.70 13.84
N ASP A 299 2.36 -12.09 14.97
CA ASP A 299 3.36 -13.16 15.01
C ASP A 299 4.49 -12.94 13.99
N GLY A 300 4.82 -11.67 13.72
CA GLY A 300 5.81 -11.25 12.74
C GLY A 300 5.39 -11.47 11.28
N GLN A 301 4.11 -11.71 11.00
CA GLN A 301 3.55 -11.89 9.66
C GLN A 301 2.56 -10.77 9.32
N ILE A 302 2.64 -10.28 8.10
CA ILE A 302 1.70 -9.28 7.55
C ILE A 302 0.48 -10.02 6.99
N GLU A 303 -0.71 -9.51 7.29
CA GLU A 303 -1.93 -10.02 6.67
C GLU A 303 -2.07 -9.52 5.22
N VAL A 304 -2.46 -10.42 4.32
CA VAL A 304 -2.74 -10.11 2.92
C VAL A 304 -4.16 -10.51 2.58
N THR A 305 -4.85 -9.69 1.79
CA THR A 305 -6.16 -9.98 1.22
C THR A 305 -6.04 -10.20 -0.29
N ALA A 306 -6.84 -11.12 -0.83
CA ALA A 306 -6.89 -11.39 -2.27
C ALA A 306 -7.99 -10.62 -3.00
N ASP A 307 -8.95 -10.05 -2.26
CA ASP A 307 -10.03 -9.22 -2.80
C ASP A 307 -9.80 -7.78 -2.32
N TYR A 308 -9.58 -6.86 -3.26
CA TYR A 308 -9.36 -5.44 -2.98
C TYR A 308 -10.19 -4.58 -3.95
N GLU A 309 -10.70 -3.44 -3.49
CA GLU A 309 -11.40 -2.47 -4.35
C GLU A 309 -10.61 -1.16 -4.41
N VAL A 310 -10.06 -0.84 -5.58
CA VAL A 310 -9.38 0.44 -5.78
C VAL A 310 -10.43 1.55 -5.82
N GLY A 311 -10.24 2.59 -5.00
CA GLY A 311 -11.14 3.74 -4.93
C GLY A 311 -12.52 3.47 -4.33
N GLY A 312 -12.70 2.32 -3.70
CA GLY A 312 -13.90 2.04 -2.93
C GLY A 312 -13.83 2.64 -1.53
N THR A 313 -14.97 3.03 -0.99
CA THR A 313 -15.18 3.20 0.46
C THR A 313 -15.01 1.88 1.23
N GLY A 314 -14.86 0.74 0.55
CA GLY A 314 -14.66 -0.58 1.16
C GLY A 314 -13.36 -0.75 1.94
N SER A 315 -12.34 0.11 1.73
CA SER A 315 -11.16 0.18 2.59
C SER A 315 -11.45 0.78 3.98
N GLN A 316 -12.68 1.26 4.20
CA GLN A 316 -13.18 1.73 5.50
C GLN A 316 -14.07 0.71 6.21
N ASN A 317 -14.44 -0.42 5.60
CA ASN A 317 -15.29 -1.43 6.23
C ASN A 317 -15.32 -2.74 5.44
N ARG A 318 -15.01 -3.87 6.10
CA ARG A 318 -14.96 -5.22 5.49
C ARG A 318 -16.26 -5.65 4.79
N TRP A 319 -17.39 -5.06 5.19
CA TRP A 319 -18.73 -5.41 4.73
C TRP A 319 -19.25 -4.54 3.58
N VAL A 320 -18.55 -3.44 3.27
CA VAL A 320 -18.95 -2.47 2.25
C VAL A 320 -18.18 -2.77 0.97
N THR A 321 -18.86 -3.39 0.00
CA THR A 321 -18.29 -3.71 -1.32
C THR A 321 -19.13 -3.05 -2.42
N GLY A 322 -18.54 -2.82 -3.58
CA GLY A 322 -19.21 -2.26 -4.74
C GLY A 322 -19.08 -0.75 -4.90
N SER A 323 -18.25 -0.09 -4.10
CA SER A 323 -17.97 1.36 -4.21
C SER A 323 -16.71 1.66 -5.00
N GLY A 324 -15.88 0.66 -5.31
CA GLY A 324 -14.67 0.83 -6.11
C GLY A 324 -14.60 -0.05 -7.36
N HIS A 325 -13.37 -0.23 -7.83
CA HIS A 325 -13.00 -1.16 -8.88
C HIS A 325 -12.40 -2.43 -8.27
N PRO A 326 -13.14 -3.55 -8.23
CA PRO A 326 -12.64 -4.78 -7.65
C PRO A 326 -11.52 -5.35 -8.49
N ILE A 327 -10.38 -5.55 -7.86
CA ILE A 327 -9.22 -6.25 -8.37
C ILE A 327 -8.96 -7.46 -7.49
N ARG A 328 -8.51 -8.54 -8.10
CA ARG A 328 -8.18 -9.77 -7.39
C ARG A 328 -6.71 -10.05 -7.57
N VAL A 329 -5.92 -9.37 -6.75
CA VAL A 329 -4.50 -9.64 -6.57
C VAL A 329 -4.23 -9.61 -5.06
N PRO A 330 -3.28 -10.42 -4.57
CA PRO A 330 -2.90 -10.33 -3.17
C PRO A 330 -2.35 -8.91 -2.91
N VAL A 331 -2.86 -8.27 -1.87
CA VAL A 331 -2.39 -6.96 -1.39
C VAL A 331 -2.26 -7.02 0.13
N ILE A 332 -1.32 -6.26 0.70
CA ILE A 332 -1.25 -6.05 2.14
C ILE A 332 -2.58 -5.46 2.62
N ASP A 333 -3.12 -6.02 3.70
CA ASP A 333 -4.47 -5.70 4.19
C ASP A 333 -4.49 -4.37 4.97
N LEU A 334 -4.64 -3.29 4.21
CA LEU A 334 -4.63 -1.91 4.68
C LEU A 334 -6.05 -1.37 4.89
N ALA A 335 -6.27 -0.65 5.99
CA ALA A 335 -7.40 0.28 6.11
C ALA A 335 -6.93 1.69 5.76
N GLU A 336 -7.78 2.44 5.06
CA GLU A 336 -7.50 3.82 4.67
C GLU A 336 -8.65 4.74 5.07
N VAL A 337 -8.29 5.89 5.64
CA VAL A 337 -9.24 6.97 5.92
C VAL A 337 -8.75 8.28 5.30
N SER A 338 -9.70 9.09 4.82
CA SER A 338 -9.44 10.41 4.24
C SER A 338 -9.13 11.47 5.31
N ALA A 339 -8.12 11.19 6.12
CA ALA A 339 -7.64 12.00 7.23
C ALA A 339 -6.14 12.17 7.10
N GLY A 340 -5.67 13.37 6.79
CA GLY A 340 -4.25 13.72 6.71
C GLY A 340 -4.01 15.15 7.21
N GLY A 341 -2.75 15.60 7.20
CA GLY A 341 -2.39 16.93 7.66
C GLY A 341 -3.11 18.07 6.90
N GLY A 342 -3.45 17.85 5.62
CA GLY A 342 -4.15 18.79 4.76
C GLY A 342 -5.68 18.62 4.76
N SER A 343 -6.25 17.68 5.52
CA SER A 343 -7.71 17.52 5.58
C SER A 343 -8.37 18.81 6.06
N ILE A 344 -9.35 19.29 5.31
CA ILE A 344 -10.01 20.58 5.52
C ILE A 344 -11.04 20.44 6.64
N ALA A 345 -11.02 21.39 7.59
CA ALA A 345 -12.07 21.57 8.58
C ALA A 345 -13.16 22.50 8.03
N TRP A 346 -14.42 22.08 8.13
CA TRP A 346 -15.57 22.81 7.62
C TRP A 346 -16.83 22.54 8.45
N ILE A 347 -17.82 23.41 8.34
CA ILE A 347 -19.10 23.26 9.02
C ILE A 347 -20.14 22.83 7.99
N ASP A 348 -20.82 21.72 8.24
CA ASP A 348 -21.85 21.21 7.34
C ASP A 348 -23.13 22.05 7.37
N PRO A 349 -24.05 21.90 6.39
CA PRO A 349 -25.30 22.67 6.38
C PRO A 349 -26.19 22.47 7.62
N ALA A 350 -25.95 21.41 8.41
CA ALA A 350 -26.64 21.16 9.67
C ALA A 350 -25.95 21.81 10.88
N GLY A 351 -24.83 22.50 10.69
CA GLY A 351 -24.08 23.19 11.73
C GLY A 351 -23.08 22.31 12.49
N SER A 352 -22.76 21.11 12.00
CA SER A 352 -21.78 20.21 12.62
C SER A 352 -20.38 20.44 12.06
N LEU A 353 -19.36 20.42 12.93
CA LEU A 353 -17.96 20.45 12.52
C LEU A 353 -17.55 19.12 11.88
N ARG A 354 -16.95 19.19 10.70
CA ARG A 354 -16.42 18.07 9.93
C ARG A 354 -14.97 18.32 9.59
N VAL A 355 -14.20 17.25 9.48
CA VAL A 355 -12.81 17.28 8.98
C VAL A 355 -12.67 16.24 7.89
N GLY A 356 -12.21 16.64 6.71
CA GLY A 356 -12.26 15.80 5.52
C GLY A 356 -13.69 15.63 4.96
N PRO A 357 -13.89 14.79 3.93
CA PRO A 357 -12.86 14.03 3.21
C PRO A 357 -12.02 14.90 2.26
N HIS A 358 -12.42 16.17 2.05
CA HIS A 358 -11.68 17.11 1.21
C HIS A 358 -10.32 17.45 1.84
N SER A 359 -9.29 17.52 1.00
CA SER A 359 -7.93 17.89 1.39
C SER A 359 -7.45 19.10 0.60
N ALA A 360 -6.63 19.93 1.24
CA ALA A 360 -5.94 21.06 0.61
C ALA A 360 -4.73 20.63 -0.25
N GLY A 361 -4.33 19.35 -0.17
CA GLY A 361 -3.21 18.81 -0.94
C GLY A 361 -1.87 19.52 -0.65
N ALA A 362 -0.98 19.52 -1.65
CA ALA A 362 0.26 20.30 -1.61
C ALA A 362 0.05 21.75 -2.09
N GLU A 363 -0.80 21.93 -3.09
CA GLU A 363 -1.15 23.21 -3.70
C GLU A 363 -2.69 23.29 -3.79
N PRO A 364 -3.36 24.26 -3.14
CA PRO A 364 -2.79 25.44 -2.49
C PRO A 364 -2.24 25.18 -1.06
N GLY A 365 -2.41 23.96 -0.53
CA GLY A 365 -1.88 23.51 0.76
C GLY A 365 -2.58 24.10 2.00
N PRO A 366 -2.16 23.69 3.20
CA PRO A 366 -2.53 24.34 4.47
C PRO A 366 -2.40 25.86 4.42
N VAL A 367 -3.26 26.56 5.18
CA VAL A 367 -3.26 28.03 5.20
C VAL A 367 -1.90 28.57 5.67
N CYS A 368 -1.31 27.91 6.64
CA CYS A 368 -0.02 28.25 7.23
C CYS A 368 1.16 28.17 6.24
N TYR A 369 1.03 27.50 5.09
CA TYR A 369 2.09 27.44 4.08
C TYR A 369 2.15 28.70 3.21
N GLY A 370 1.13 29.56 3.26
CA GLY A 370 1.11 30.84 2.54
C GLY A 370 0.94 30.74 1.02
N GLN A 371 0.71 29.54 0.45
CA GLN A 371 0.65 29.27 -0.99
C GLN A 371 -0.74 29.48 -1.63
N GLY A 372 -1.62 30.22 -0.96
CA GLY A 372 -2.95 30.56 -1.48
C GLY A 372 -4.11 29.83 -0.80
N GLY A 373 -3.84 28.88 0.11
CA GLY A 373 -4.86 28.20 0.90
C GLY A 373 -5.65 29.19 1.76
N ASP A 374 -6.98 28.97 1.87
CA ASP A 374 -7.89 29.82 2.64
C ASP A 374 -8.87 29.04 3.55
N GLN A 375 -8.83 27.71 3.53
CA GLN A 375 -9.64 26.83 4.38
C GLN A 375 -8.74 26.19 5.46
N PRO A 376 -9.12 26.24 6.75
CA PRO A 376 -8.30 25.68 7.81
C PRO A 376 -8.15 24.16 7.67
N THR A 377 -6.96 23.67 7.98
CA THR A 377 -6.61 22.24 7.90
C THR A 377 -6.17 21.67 9.24
N VAL A 378 -5.96 20.35 9.30
CA VAL A 378 -5.40 19.67 10.47
C VAL A 378 -3.99 20.20 10.82
N THR A 379 -3.18 20.54 9.82
CA THR A 379 -1.85 21.15 10.02
C THR A 379 -1.96 22.53 10.66
N ASP A 380 -2.93 23.34 10.22
CA ASP A 380 -3.22 24.64 10.84
C ASP A 380 -3.65 24.48 12.32
N ALA A 381 -4.46 23.47 12.62
CA ALA A 381 -4.85 23.16 13.98
C ALA A 381 -3.67 22.71 14.85
N ASN A 382 -2.85 21.78 14.36
CA ASN A 382 -1.65 21.32 15.07
C ASN A 382 -0.63 22.45 15.31
N LEU A 383 -0.56 23.41 14.39
CA LEU A 383 0.24 24.62 14.54
C LEU A 383 -0.28 25.52 15.68
N VAL A 384 -1.58 25.83 15.68
CA VAL A 384 -2.22 26.66 16.71
C VAL A 384 -2.16 26.02 18.10
N LEU A 385 -2.19 24.69 18.17
CA LEU A 385 -2.05 23.94 19.43
C LEU A 385 -0.60 23.92 19.95
N GLY A 386 0.37 24.39 19.17
CA GLY A 386 1.80 24.38 19.53
C GLY A 386 2.50 23.04 19.29
N TYR A 387 1.88 22.09 18.59
CA TYR A 387 2.53 20.82 18.24
C TYR A 387 3.55 20.97 17.11
N LEU A 388 3.40 21.98 16.25
CA LEU A 388 4.33 22.30 15.17
C LEU A 388 5.04 23.64 15.43
N ASP A 389 6.21 23.84 14.82
CA ASP A 389 6.95 25.10 14.92
C ASP A 389 6.21 26.24 14.19
N ALA A 390 6.05 27.36 14.89
CA ALA A 390 5.37 28.57 14.42
C ALA A 390 6.16 29.34 13.36
N HIS A 391 7.45 29.04 13.18
CA HIS A 391 8.34 29.78 12.28
C HIS A 391 8.64 29.05 10.97
N SER A 392 8.95 27.75 11.05
CA SER A 392 9.36 26.98 9.88
C SER A 392 9.17 25.48 10.06
N LEU A 393 8.82 24.78 8.99
CA LEU A 393 8.90 23.32 8.89
C LEU A 393 10.09 22.91 8.00
N LEU A 394 10.36 21.60 7.92
CA LEU A 394 11.47 21.04 7.12
C LEU A 394 12.84 21.62 7.50
N ASP A 395 13.13 21.71 8.80
CA ASP A 395 14.40 22.25 9.34
C ASP A 395 14.73 23.68 8.87
N GLY A 396 13.70 24.48 8.55
CA GLY A 396 13.84 25.87 8.12
C GLY A 396 13.48 26.13 6.66
N ASP A 397 13.36 25.08 5.84
CA ASP A 397 13.16 25.22 4.39
C ASP A 397 11.76 25.68 4.00
N LEU A 398 10.76 25.49 4.87
CA LEU A 398 9.39 25.93 4.64
C LEU A 398 8.95 26.98 5.68
N PRO A 399 8.95 28.28 5.34
CA PRO A 399 8.43 29.34 6.21
C PRO A 399 6.94 29.15 6.52
N ILE A 400 6.54 29.41 7.76
CA ILE A 400 5.17 29.22 8.25
C ILE A 400 4.54 30.54 8.68
N ASP A 401 3.25 30.72 8.36
CA ASP A 401 2.43 31.86 8.75
C ASP A 401 1.41 31.46 9.84
N TYR A 402 1.83 31.53 11.10
CA TYR A 402 1.00 31.23 12.26
C TYR A 402 -0.26 32.12 12.33
N GLN A 403 -0.12 33.43 12.09
CA GLN A 403 -1.23 34.37 12.23
C GLN A 403 -2.34 34.10 11.22
N ARG A 404 -1.97 33.71 10.00
CA ARG A 404 -2.94 33.35 8.96
C ARG A 404 -3.69 32.07 9.30
N ALA A 405 -3.02 31.08 9.87
CA ALA A 405 -3.64 29.83 10.35
C ALA A 405 -4.64 30.11 11.49
N GLU A 406 -4.22 30.86 12.50
CA GLU A 406 -5.05 31.26 13.64
C GLU A 406 -6.28 32.05 13.19
N HIS A 407 -6.09 33.01 12.27
CA HIS A 407 -7.20 33.80 11.72
C HIS A 407 -8.18 32.94 10.91
N ALA A 408 -7.69 32.00 10.10
CA ALA A 408 -8.55 31.10 9.33
C ALA A 408 -9.40 30.19 10.24
N LEU A 409 -8.79 29.62 11.28
CA LEU A 409 -9.49 28.82 12.29
C LEU A 409 -10.54 29.64 13.04
N GLN A 410 -10.19 30.85 13.50
CA GLN A 410 -11.14 31.75 14.17
C GLN A 410 -12.31 32.08 13.25
N LYS A 411 -12.05 32.56 12.03
CA LYS A 411 -13.08 33.05 11.12
C LYS A 411 -14.02 31.95 10.62
N LYS A 412 -13.48 30.77 10.31
CA LYS A 412 -14.22 29.71 9.61
C LYS A 412 -14.87 28.71 10.55
N ILE A 413 -14.29 28.48 11.73
CA ILE A 413 -14.76 27.51 12.72
C ILE A 413 -15.11 28.18 14.04
N GLY A 414 -14.21 29.02 14.58
CA GLY A 414 -14.37 29.70 15.86
C GLY A 414 -15.63 30.56 15.94
N ASP A 415 -15.74 31.58 15.09
CA ASP A 415 -16.84 32.56 15.08
C ASP A 415 -18.21 31.88 14.84
N PRO A 416 -18.36 30.95 13.87
CA PRO A 416 -19.65 30.27 13.67
C PRO A 416 -20.07 29.35 14.82
N MET A 417 -19.12 28.79 15.57
CA MET A 417 -19.39 27.86 16.68
C MET A 417 -19.27 28.50 18.06
N ASN A 418 -19.00 29.81 18.14
CA ASN A 418 -18.74 30.55 19.37
C ASN A 418 -17.57 29.96 20.19
N MET A 419 -16.48 29.64 19.50
CA MET A 419 -15.23 29.11 20.04
C MET A 419 -14.06 30.06 19.75
N THR A 420 -13.03 30.02 20.59
CA THR A 420 -11.73 30.62 20.28
C THR A 420 -10.99 29.79 19.23
N ALA A 421 -10.01 30.37 18.53
CA ALA A 421 -9.17 29.66 17.57
C ALA A 421 -8.51 28.41 18.19
N LEU A 422 -8.05 28.50 19.45
CA LEU A 422 -7.45 27.39 20.18
C LEU A 422 -8.45 26.26 20.44
N GLN A 423 -9.68 26.59 20.86
CA GLN A 423 -10.75 25.60 21.04
C GLN A 423 -11.19 24.97 19.72
N ALA A 424 -11.27 25.76 18.64
CA ALA A 424 -11.54 25.26 17.31
C ALA A 424 -10.43 24.31 16.84
N ALA A 425 -9.17 24.64 17.06
CA ALA A 425 -8.04 23.78 16.74
C ALA A 425 -8.08 22.45 17.51
N ALA A 426 -8.38 22.49 18.82
CA ALA A 426 -8.57 21.29 19.64
C ALA A 426 -9.71 20.41 19.10
N ALA A 427 -10.87 21.00 18.77
CA ALA A 427 -12.02 20.28 18.23
C ALA A 427 -11.72 19.63 16.86
N VAL A 428 -11.00 20.35 15.97
CA VAL A 428 -10.54 19.80 14.69
C VAL A 428 -9.64 18.58 14.91
N ARG A 429 -8.71 18.68 15.87
CA ARG A 429 -7.82 17.57 16.23
C ARG A 429 -8.59 16.36 16.79
N ASP A 430 -9.55 16.58 17.66
CA ASP A 430 -10.35 15.49 18.25
C ASP A 430 -11.16 14.76 17.17
N ILE A 431 -11.77 15.49 16.25
CA ILE A 431 -12.56 14.90 15.16
C ILE A 431 -11.68 14.07 14.22
N VAL A 432 -10.51 14.59 13.81
CA VAL A 432 -9.63 13.84 12.92
C VAL A 432 -9.04 12.61 13.61
N ASN A 433 -8.69 12.70 14.90
CA ASN A 433 -8.21 11.56 15.67
C ASN A 433 -9.27 10.46 15.81
N ASN A 434 -10.53 10.82 16.09
CA ASN A 434 -11.63 9.87 16.14
C ASN A 434 -11.82 9.16 14.78
N GLY A 435 -11.73 9.89 13.67
CA GLY A 435 -11.78 9.30 12.34
C GLY A 435 -10.62 8.34 12.05
N MET A 436 -9.41 8.65 12.53
CA MET A 436 -8.23 7.79 12.37
C MET A 436 -8.23 6.58 13.31
N ALA A 437 -8.80 6.71 14.51
CA ALA A 437 -9.01 5.59 15.42
C ALA A 437 -9.89 4.51 14.78
N GLU A 438 -10.85 4.90 13.94
CA GLU A 438 -11.67 3.96 13.18
C GLU A 438 -10.81 3.10 12.23
N ALA A 439 -9.83 3.68 11.53
CA ALA A 439 -8.89 2.92 10.71
C ALA A 439 -8.17 1.84 11.53
N LEU A 440 -7.74 2.19 12.75
CA LEU A 440 -7.10 1.26 13.67
C LEU A 440 -8.08 0.16 14.14
N ARG A 441 -9.34 0.48 14.42
CA ARG A 441 -10.38 -0.51 14.80
C ARG A 441 -10.70 -1.47 13.66
N ILE A 442 -10.79 -0.98 12.42
CA ILE A 442 -11.01 -1.80 11.22
C ILE A 442 -9.89 -2.84 11.09
N VAL A 443 -8.64 -2.44 11.30
CA VAL A 443 -7.52 -3.39 11.16
C VAL A 443 -7.31 -4.32 12.35
N SER A 444 -7.93 -4.05 13.49
CA SER A 444 -7.74 -4.82 14.73
C SER A 444 -9.04 -5.48 15.17
N ILE A 445 -9.94 -4.72 15.79
CA ILE A 445 -11.18 -5.19 16.42
C ILE A 445 -12.08 -5.90 15.41
N GLU A 446 -12.28 -5.34 14.21
CA GLU A 446 -13.12 -5.99 13.18
C GLU A 446 -12.50 -7.26 12.60
N ARG A 447 -11.17 -7.43 12.76
CA ARG A 447 -10.43 -8.64 12.44
C ARG A 447 -10.35 -9.62 13.62
N GLY A 448 -10.95 -9.28 14.76
CA GLY A 448 -11.00 -10.12 15.95
C GLY A 448 -9.73 -10.05 16.80
N HIS A 449 -8.97 -8.96 16.69
CA HIS A 449 -7.76 -8.72 17.46
C HIS A 449 -7.96 -7.63 18.51
N ASP A 450 -7.38 -7.83 19.69
CA ASP A 450 -7.39 -6.87 20.78
C ASP A 450 -6.19 -5.91 20.64
N PRO A 451 -6.39 -4.60 20.39
CA PRO A 451 -5.29 -3.63 20.23
C PRO A 451 -4.30 -3.58 21.40
N ARG A 452 -4.73 -3.98 22.60
CA ARG A 452 -3.90 -4.01 23.82
C ARG A 452 -2.77 -5.03 23.76
N GLU A 453 -2.84 -5.99 22.83
CA GLU A 453 -1.81 -7.00 22.59
C GLU A 453 -0.74 -6.56 21.57
N PHE A 454 -0.83 -5.32 21.07
CA PHE A 454 -0.01 -4.80 19.97
C PHE A 454 0.74 -3.53 20.38
N SER A 455 1.83 -3.22 19.67
CA SER A 455 2.47 -1.90 19.72
C SER A 455 2.13 -1.08 18.47
N LEU A 456 1.96 0.24 18.59
CA LEU A 456 1.69 1.13 17.46
C LEU A 456 3.01 1.63 16.84
N VAL A 457 3.34 1.24 15.61
CA VAL A 457 4.45 1.84 14.86
C VAL A 457 3.93 3.05 14.09
N ALA A 458 4.28 4.25 14.53
CA ALA A 458 3.77 5.49 13.96
C ALA A 458 4.81 6.17 13.06
N PHE A 459 4.45 6.38 11.80
CA PHE A 459 5.29 7.00 10.78
C PHE A 459 4.46 7.83 9.80
N GLY A 460 5.10 8.34 8.75
CA GLY A 460 4.58 9.43 7.93
C GLY A 460 4.87 10.79 8.59
N GLY A 461 4.79 11.86 7.80
CA GLY A 461 5.13 13.20 8.28
C GLY A 461 4.28 13.67 9.47
N ALA A 462 3.01 13.25 9.52
CA ALA A 462 2.07 13.63 10.56
C ALA A 462 1.78 12.50 11.57
N GLY A 463 2.18 11.24 11.33
CA GLY A 463 1.83 10.11 12.20
C GLY A 463 2.25 10.30 13.66
N PRO A 464 3.52 10.61 13.94
CA PRO A 464 4.02 10.82 15.31
C PRO A 464 3.33 11.96 16.08
N VAL A 465 2.73 12.94 15.40
CA VAL A 465 1.96 14.04 16.04
C VAL A 465 0.63 13.52 16.62
N HIS A 466 0.05 12.49 16.01
CA HIS A 466 -1.26 11.95 16.37
C HIS A 466 -1.16 10.64 17.17
N ALA A 467 -0.02 9.95 17.15
CA ALA A 467 0.17 8.60 17.69
C ALA A 467 -0.29 8.41 19.14
N ALA A 468 0.09 9.31 20.06
CA ALA A 468 -0.26 9.16 21.48
C ALA A 468 -1.77 9.24 21.74
N ALA A 469 -2.47 10.15 21.06
CA ALA A 469 -3.93 10.26 21.18
C ALA A 469 -4.65 9.01 20.61
N LEU A 470 -4.13 8.45 19.52
CA LEU A 470 -4.68 7.23 18.93
C LEU A 470 -4.41 6.00 19.81
N ALA A 471 -3.21 5.91 20.39
CA ALA A 471 -2.88 4.87 21.34
C ALA A 471 -3.76 4.96 22.59
N ASP A 472 -4.05 6.17 23.08
CA ASP A 472 -4.94 6.38 24.23
C ASP A 472 -6.39 5.95 23.92
N GLU A 473 -6.90 6.22 22.72
CA GLU A 473 -8.26 5.87 22.31
C GLU A 473 -8.48 4.35 22.15
N LEU A 474 -7.43 3.59 21.85
CA LEU A 474 -7.49 2.12 21.68
C LEU A 474 -6.81 1.34 22.83
N ASP A 475 -6.37 2.01 23.90
CA ASP A 475 -5.59 1.43 25.00
C ASP A 475 -4.32 0.68 24.54
N ILE A 476 -3.66 1.18 23.48
CA ILE A 476 -2.40 0.59 23.00
C ILE A 476 -1.29 0.94 24.00
N PRO A 477 -0.58 -0.06 24.56
CA PRO A 477 0.35 0.16 25.68
C PRO A 477 1.66 0.86 25.27
N ARG A 478 2.06 0.73 24.01
CA ARG A 478 3.39 1.13 23.54
C ARG A 478 3.33 1.70 22.12
N ILE A 479 4.08 2.77 21.90
CA ILE A 479 4.25 3.41 20.58
C ILE A 479 5.73 3.31 20.20
N ILE A 480 5.99 3.04 18.93
CA ILE A 480 7.33 2.96 18.34
C ILE A 480 7.39 4.00 17.21
N VAL A 481 8.32 4.94 17.30
CA VAL A 481 8.56 5.95 16.27
C VAL A 481 9.95 5.69 15.66
N PRO A 482 10.01 5.20 14.41
CA PRO A 482 11.28 4.88 13.76
C PRO A 482 12.13 6.12 13.50
N PRO A 483 13.45 5.95 13.25
CA PRO A 483 14.24 7.00 12.63
C PRO A 483 13.59 7.44 11.32
N ILE A 484 13.66 8.75 11.02
CA ILE A 484 13.14 9.33 9.77
C ILE A 484 11.68 8.87 9.51
N PRO A 485 10.75 9.15 10.46
CA PRO A 485 9.37 8.67 10.35
C PRO A 485 8.66 9.17 9.09
N GLY A 486 8.98 10.39 8.61
CA GLY A 486 8.40 10.96 7.40
C GLY A 486 8.95 10.38 6.10
N GLY A 487 10.07 9.66 6.12
CA GLY A 487 10.65 8.92 4.98
C GLY A 487 10.61 7.39 5.16
N PHE A 488 9.87 6.89 6.14
CA PHE A 488 9.90 5.49 6.55
C PHE A 488 9.42 4.51 5.47
N SER A 489 8.45 4.90 4.64
CA SER A 489 7.99 4.10 3.50
C SER A 489 9.10 3.90 2.46
N ALA A 490 9.89 4.94 2.18
CA ALA A 490 11.07 4.84 1.32
C ALA A 490 12.14 3.90 1.91
N LEU A 491 12.24 3.86 3.24
CA LEU A 491 13.10 2.92 3.96
C LEU A 491 12.65 1.46 3.77
N GLY A 492 11.35 1.19 3.75
CA GLY A 492 10.81 -0.14 3.45
C GLY A 492 11.25 -0.68 2.09
N LEU A 493 11.39 0.20 1.10
CA LEU A 493 11.80 -0.16 -0.26
C LEU A 493 13.21 -0.76 -0.34
N VAL A 494 14.12 -0.35 0.54
CA VAL A 494 15.51 -0.84 0.55
C VAL A 494 15.70 -2.13 1.35
N MET A 495 14.72 -2.48 2.18
CA MET A 495 14.76 -3.67 3.02
C MET A 495 13.86 -4.80 2.52
N THR A 496 13.12 -4.57 1.44
CA THR A 496 12.15 -5.52 0.90
C THR A 496 12.83 -6.53 -0.02
N ASP A 497 12.59 -7.83 0.21
CA ASP A 497 13.08 -8.90 -0.65
C ASP A 497 12.45 -8.85 -2.05
N VAL A 498 13.16 -9.42 -3.03
CA VAL A 498 12.53 -9.71 -4.32
C VAL A 498 11.53 -10.82 -4.11
N ARG A 499 10.25 -10.59 -4.40
CA ARG A 499 9.19 -11.57 -4.16
C ARG A 499 8.24 -11.60 -5.33
N ARG A 500 7.79 -12.79 -5.72
CA ARG A 500 6.71 -12.96 -6.68
C ARG A 500 5.80 -14.12 -6.34
N ASP A 501 4.51 -13.86 -6.47
CA ASP A 501 3.45 -14.84 -6.25
C ASP A 501 2.95 -15.38 -7.60
N TYR A 502 2.88 -16.70 -7.70
CA TYR A 502 2.34 -17.44 -8.84
C TYR A 502 1.12 -18.23 -8.38
N ALA A 503 0.15 -18.41 -9.28
CA ALA A 503 -1.05 -19.18 -9.04
C ALA A 503 -1.45 -19.98 -10.28
N ARG A 504 -1.99 -21.18 -10.07
CA ARG A 504 -2.62 -21.98 -11.11
C ARG A 504 -3.86 -22.67 -10.58
N THR A 505 -4.98 -22.46 -11.25
CA THR A 505 -6.24 -23.15 -10.93
C THR A 505 -6.11 -24.64 -11.22
N LEU A 506 -6.44 -25.48 -10.24
CA LEU A 506 -6.58 -26.93 -10.36
C LEU A 506 -7.86 -27.36 -9.62
N TYR A 507 -9.00 -27.16 -10.27
CA TYR A 507 -10.33 -27.33 -9.67
C TYR A 507 -10.77 -28.81 -9.65
N ARG A 508 -10.40 -29.55 -8.60
CA ARG A 508 -10.64 -31.01 -8.45
C ARG A 508 -10.79 -31.40 -6.98
N GLN A 509 -11.35 -32.58 -6.70
CA GLN A 509 -11.27 -33.18 -5.37
C GLN A 509 -9.83 -33.56 -5.07
N LEU A 510 -9.37 -33.22 -3.87
CA LEU A 510 -7.99 -33.48 -3.44
C LEU A 510 -7.68 -34.98 -3.40
N GLU A 511 -8.70 -35.81 -3.14
CA GLU A 511 -8.60 -37.27 -3.14
C GLU A 511 -8.45 -37.87 -4.54
N ASP A 512 -9.03 -37.23 -5.57
CA ASP A 512 -8.96 -37.68 -6.96
C ASP A 512 -7.60 -37.38 -7.63
N LEU A 513 -6.80 -36.50 -7.02
CA LEU A 513 -5.50 -36.09 -7.53
C LEU A 513 -4.38 -36.94 -6.94
N ALA A 514 -3.48 -37.44 -7.79
CA ALA A 514 -2.22 -38.01 -7.30
C ALA A 514 -1.32 -36.87 -6.79
N ALA A 515 -0.55 -37.11 -5.73
CA ALA A 515 0.41 -36.13 -5.23
C ALA A 515 1.44 -35.71 -6.30
N SER A 516 1.78 -36.62 -7.21
CA SER A 516 2.65 -36.34 -8.36
C SER A 516 2.09 -35.29 -9.32
N ASP A 517 0.77 -35.27 -9.51
CA ASP A 517 0.12 -34.30 -10.41
C ASP A 517 0.17 -32.90 -9.82
N ILE A 518 0.00 -32.80 -8.50
CA ILE A 518 0.12 -31.56 -7.74
C ILE A 518 1.58 -31.08 -7.72
N GLU A 519 2.55 -31.97 -7.49
CA GLU A 519 3.98 -31.63 -7.52
C GLU A 519 4.43 -31.17 -8.91
N ALA A 520 3.90 -31.75 -9.99
CA ALA A 520 4.20 -31.32 -11.35
C ALA A 520 3.80 -29.85 -11.58
N VAL A 521 2.60 -29.47 -11.11
CA VAL A 521 2.15 -28.07 -11.20
C VAL A 521 3.05 -27.13 -10.39
N TRP A 522 3.38 -27.47 -9.15
CA TRP A 522 4.30 -26.63 -8.35
C TRP A 522 5.70 -26.55 -8.96
N SER A 523 6.19 -27.63 -9.57
CA SER A 523 7.49 -27.65 -10.26
C SER A 523 7.51 -26.71 -11.46
N GLU A 524 6.41 -26.64 -12.23
CA GLU A 524 6.27 -25.68 -13.32
C GLU A 524 6.25 -24.23 -12.82
N LEU A 525 5.53 -23.95 -11.72
CA LEU A 525 5.54 -22.62 -11.09
C LEU A 525 6.93 -22.28 -10.52
N GLN A 526 7.63 -23.27 -9.97
CA GLN A 526 8.96 -23.09 -9.41
C GLN A 526 9.98 -22.75 -10.50
N ALA A 527 9.93 -23.44 -11.65
CA ALA A 527 10.77 -23.11 -12.79
C ALA A 527 10.59 -21.66 -13.27
N GLN A 528 9.35 -21.14 -13.24
CA GLN A 528 9.07 -19.72 -13.54
C GLN A 528 9.68 -18.79 -12.48
N GLY A 529 9.55 -19.14 -11.20
CA GLY A 529 10.19 -18.43 -10.09
C GLY A 529 11.71 -18.38 -10.20
N GLU A 530 12.35 -19.49 -10.54
CA GLU A 530 13.79 -19.60 -10.74
C GLU A 530 14.29 -18.75 -11.91
N GLU A 531 13.54 -18.69 -13.02
CA GLU A 531 13.90 -17.83 -14.16
C GLU A 531 13.84 -16.35 -13.77
N MET A 532 12.81 -15.94 -13.04
CA MET A 532 12.70 -14.59 -12.51
C MET A 532 13.87 -14.28 -11.57
N LEU A 533 14.15 -15.13 -10.58
CA LEU A 533 15.21 -14.89 -9.60
C LEU A 533 16.62 -14.91 -10.22
N ARG A 534 16.82 -15.63 -11.32
CA ARG A 534 18.09 -15.60 -12.06
C ARG A 534 18.38 -14.22 -12.66
N SER A 535 17.33 -13.49 -13.05
CA SER A 535 17.47 -12.15 -13.64
C SER A 535 17.88 -11.07 -12.65
N THR A 536 17.73 -11.32 -11.33
CA THR A 536 18.01 -10.36 -10.26
C THR A 536 19.47 -10.37 -9.81
N GLY A 537 20.22 -11.42 -10.14
CA GLY A 537 21.60 -11.61 -9.69
C GLY A 537 21.73 -12.10 -8.23
N ILE A 538 20.63 -12.41 -7.55
CA ILE A 538 20.65 -13.00 -6.20
C ILE A 538 21.15 -14.45 -6.28
N SER A 539 22.07 -14.83 -5.39
CA SER A 539 22.60 -16.20 -5.34
C SER A 539 21.48 -17.23 -5.07
N PRO A 540 21.49 -18.40 -5.74
CA PRO A 540 20.52 -19.48 -5.49
C PRO A 540 20.39 -19.92 -4.03
N ASP A 541 21.43 -19.78 -3.22
CA ASP A 541 21.40 -20.12 -1.78
C ASP A 541 20.43 -19.24 -0.97
N HIS A 542 20.10 -18.07 -1.51
CA HIS A 542 19.15 -17.10 -0.93
C HIS A 542 17.76 -17.19 -1.56
N TRP A 543 17.51 -18.18 -2.41
CA TRP A 543 16.19 -18.40 -2.97
C TRP A 543 15.34 -19.22 -2.00
N ARG A 544 14.08 -18.80 -1.81
CA ARG A 544 13.07 -19.51 -1.03
C ARG A 544 11.81 -19.67 -1.86
N PHE A 545 11.21 -20.84 -1.76
CA PHE A 545 9.96 -21.17 -2.43
C PHE A 545 8.95 -21.61 -1.38
N ARG A 546 7.84 -20.89 -1.27
CA ARG A 546 6.75 -21.20 -0.33
C ARG A 546 5.55 -21.69 -1.12
N ARG A 547 5.11 -22.92 -0.85
CA ARG A 547 3.99 -23.58 -1.54
C ARG A 547 2.74 -23.46 -0.68
N SER A 548 1.61 -23.09 -1.28
CA SER A 548 0.31 -23.13 -0.62
C SER A 548 -0.80 -23.55 -1.57
N ALA A 549 -1.96 -23.88 -1.02
CA ALA A 549 -3.12 -24.32 -1.77
C ALA A 549 -4.39 -23.66 -1.22
N ASP A 550 -5.25 -23.18 -2.12
CA ASP A 550 -6.59 -22.72 -1.79
C ASP A 550 -7.53 -23.92 -1.78
N LEU A 551 -8.04 -24.23 -0.59
CA LEU A 551 -8.84 -25.40 -0.31
C LEU A 551 -10.22 -25.00 0.21
N ARG A 552 -11.23 -25.81 -0.10
CA ARG A 552 -12.59 -25.61 0.42
C ARG A 552 -13.35 -26.92 0.53
N TYR A 553 -14.44 -26.92 1.27
CA TYR A 553 -15.41 -28.00 1.15
C TYR A 553 -16.18 -27.93 -0.17
N SER A 554 -16.64 -29.07 -0.69
CA SER A 554 -17.20 -29.16 -2.05
C SER A 554 -18.36 -28.19 -2.32
N ARG A 555 -19.20 -27.92 -1.32
CA ARG A 555 -20.36 -27.00 -1.38
C ARG A 555 -20.09 -25.61 -0.83
N GLN A 556 -18.88 -25.36 -0.37
CA GLN A 556 -18.48 -24.06 0.17
C GLN A 556 -18.14 -23.10 -0.97
N ALA A 557 -18.55 -21.85 -0.82
CA ALA A 557 -18.30 -20.80 -1.82
C ALA A 557 -16.90 -20.18 -1.71
N TYR A 558 -16.31 -20.21 -0.51
CA TYR A 558 -15.05 -19.54 -0.18
C TYR A 558 -13.94 -20.53 0.12
N GLU A 559 -12.73 -20.14 -0.22
CA GLU A 559 -11.52 -20.90 -0.03
C GLU A 559 -10.76 -20.46 1.24
N LEU A 560 -9.98 -21.37 1.82
CA LEU A 560 -8.95 -21.07 2.80
C LEU A 560 -7.59 -21.42 2.20
N ASN A 561 -6.65 -20.49 2.26
CA ASN A 561 -5.27 -20.76 1.86
C ASN A 561 -4.56 -21.55 2.96
N VAL A 562 -3.91 -22.65 2.59
CA VAL A 562 -3.19 -23.54 3.50
C VAL A 562 -1.77 -23.75 2.97
N THR A 563 -0.78 -23.47 3.81
CA THR A 563 0.64 -23.67 3.46
C THR A 563 0.97 -25.16 3.42
N ALA A 564 1.64 -25.59 2.35
CA ALA A 564 2.16 -26.94 2.23
C ALA A 564 3.52 -27.06 2.93
N ALA A 565 3.80 -28.22 3.52
CA ALA A 565 5.10 -28.48 4.13
C ALA A 565 6.23 -28.45 3.07
N PRO A 566 7.43 -27.95 3.43
CA PRO A 566 8.56 -27.93 2.51
C PRO A 566 9.06 -29.35 2.16
N GLY A 567 9.75 -29.48 1.03
CA GLY A 567 10.30 -30.74 0.52
C GLY A 567 9.42 -31.42 -0.53
N GLU A 568 9.72 -32.67 -0.83
CA GLU A 568 9.01 -33.48 -1.84
C GLU A 568 7.54 -33.69 -1.46
N PHE A 569 6.61 -33.29 -2.35
CA PHE A 569 5.19 -33.44 -2.08
C PHE A 569 4.71 -34.87 -2.32
N THR A 570 4.65 -35.64 -1.23
CA THR A 570 4.19 -37.03 -1.22
C THR A 570 2.72 -37.14 -0.82
N GLU A 571 2.12 -38.32 -1.01
CA GLU A 571 0.77 -38.65 -0.51
C GLU A 571 0.60 -38.37 0.99
N LYS A 572 1.67 -38.56 1.78
CA LYS A 572 1.67 -38.22 3.21
C LYS A 572 1.56 -36.71 3.44
N ILE A 573 2.23 -35.89 2.63
CA ILE A 573 2.11 -34.42 2.73
C ILE A 573 0.74 -33.96 2.23
N LYS A 574 0.20 -34.59 1.17
CA LYS A 574 -1.18 -34.36 0.71
C LYS A 574 -2.21 -34.57 1.82
N ALA A 575 -2.09 -35.67 2.57
CA ALA A 575 -2.95 -35.93 3.73
C ALA A 575 -2.81 -34.88 4.84
N LYS A 576 -1.58 -34.44 5.15
CA LYS A 576 -1.33 -33.36 6.11
C LYS A 576 -1.89 -32.02 5.66
N LEU A 577 -1.87 -31.74 4.35
CA LEU A 577 -2.45 -30.52 3.79
C LEU A 577 -3.97 -30.49 4.03
N ALA A 578 -4.66 -31.61 3.83
CA ALA A 578 -6.08 -31.76 4.13
C ALA A 578 -6.38 -31.59 5.64
N GLU A 579 -5.56 -32.19 6.51
CA GLU A 579 -5.68 -32.02 7.97
C GLU A 579 -5.48 -30.56 8.39
N SER A 580 -4.49 -29.88 7.80
CA SER A 580 -4.20 -28.47 8.05
C SER A 580 -5.36 -27.58 7.61
N PHE A 581 -6.03 -27.91 6.50
CA PHE A 581 -7.26 -27.24 6.08
C PHE A 581 -8.37 -27.36 7.13
N HIS A 582 -8.61 -28.56 7.66
CA HIS A 582 -9.63 -28.76 8.69
C HIS A 582 -9.35 -27.95 9.96
N SER A 583 -8.09 -27.92 10.41
CA SER A 583 -7.67 -27.12 11.56
C SER A 583 -7.83 -25.61 11.31
N ARG A 584 -7.46 -25.13 10.11
CA ARG A 584 -7.63 -23.72 9.74
C ARG A 584 -9.11 -23.33 9.65
N HIS A 585 -9.96 -24.23 9.16
CA HIS A 585 -11.40 -24.01 9.10
C HIS A 585 -12.03 -23.89 10.50
N GLU A 586 -11.61 -24.74 11.44
CA GLU A 586 -12.03 -24.66 12.84
C GLU A 586 -11.57 -23.36 13.51
N GLN A 587 -10.33 -22.93 13.25
CA GLN A 587 -9.82 -21.66 13.75
C GLN A 587 -10.59 -20.45 13.19
N THR A 588 -10.94 -20.47 11.91
CA THR A 588 -11.54 -19.32 11.21
C THR A 588 -13.05 -19.22 11.44
N TYR A 589 -13.75 -20.36 11.44
CA TYR A 589 -15.23 -20.42 11.45
C TYR A 589 -15.80 -21.14 12.67
N GLY A 590 -14.97 -21.58 13.62
CA GLY A 590 -15.39 -22.26 14.85
C GLY A 590 -15.87 -23.70 14.66
N HIS A 591 -15.72 -24.30 13.47
CA HIS A 591 -16.13 -25.68 13.20
C HIS A 591 -15.31 -26.31 12.06
N LYS A 592 -15.32 -27.65 11.94
CA LYS A 592 -14.76 -28.41 10.81
C LYS A 592 -15.64 -29.62 10.49
N ASN A 593 -15.67 -30.04 9.23
CA ASN A 593 -16.39 -31.23 8.77
C ASN A 593 -15.41 -32.24 8.16
N LEU A 594 -15.11 -33.33 8.86
CA LEU A 594 -14.18 -34.36 8.38
C LEU A 594 -14.80 -35.31 7.35
N THR A 595 -16.13 -35.26 7.17
CA THR A 595 -16.86 -36.14 6.24
C THR A 595 -17.07 -35.53 4.86
N GLU A 596 -16.92 -34.21 4.74
CA GLU A 596 -17.13 -33.49 3.48
C GLU A 596 -15.82 -33.48 2.66
N PRO A 597 -15.86 -33.82 1.36
CA PRO A 597 -14.67 -33.84 0.53
C PRO A 597 -14.02 -32.46 0.40
N VAL A 598 -12.68 -32.44 0.48
CA VAL A 598 -11.87 -31.25 0.26
C VAL A 598 -11.66 -31.06 -1.25
N HIS A 599 -12.10 -29.93 -1.77
CA HIS A 599 -11.78 -29.44 -3.11
C HIS A 599 -10.51 -28.60 -3.08
N LEU A 600 -9.58 -28.94 -3.96
CA LEU A 600 -8.50 -28.05 -4.38
C LEU A 600 -9.06 -27.09 -5.43
N VAL A 601 -8.80 -25.80 -5.26
CA VAL A 601 -9.22 -24.75 -6.21
C VAL A 601 -8.00 -24.22 -6.96
N THR A 602 -6.98 -23.76 -6.22
CA THR A 602 -5.80 -23.10 -6.78
C THR A 602 -4.55 -23.55 -6.05
N LEU A 603 -3.49 -23.85 -6.79
CA LEU A 603 -2.14 -24.03 -6.25
C LEU A 603 -1.38 -22.72 -6.37
N ARG A 604 -0.68 -22.33 -5.30
CA ARG A 604 0.08 -21.10 -5.23
C ARG A 604 1.55 -21.37 -4.90
N LEU A 605 2.42 -20.52 -5.41
CA LEU A 605 3.85 -20.52 -5.13
C LEU A 605 4.34 -19.09 -4.96
N THR A 606 4.95 -18.78 -3.81
CA THR A 606 5.71 -17.55 -3.61
C THR A 606 7.19 -17.84 -3.80
N ALA A 607 7.82 -17.22 -4.79
CA ALA A 607 9.26 -17.22 -4.99
C ALA A 607 9.86 -15.97 -4.34
N VAL A 608 10.86 -16.13 -3.48
CA VAL A 608 11.53 -15.03 -2.75
C VAL A 608 13.03 -15.13 -2.97
N GLY A 609 13.67 -14.03 -3.34
CA GLY A 609 15.10 -13.84 -3.31
C GLY A 609 15.47 -12.94 -2.13
N GLU A 610 16.08 -13.53 -1.10
CA GLU A 610 16.46 -12.81 0.11
C GLU A 610 17.63 -11.85 -0.18
N LEU A 611 17.44 -10.55 0.05
CA LEU A 611 18.49 -9.52 -0.14
C LEU A 611 19.40 -9.34 1.08
N GLY A 612 19.21 -10.16 2.11
CA GLY A 612 19.93 -10.09 3.38
C GLY A 612 19.30 -9.09 4.36
N ARG A 613 19.34 -9.44 5.65
CA ARG A 613 18.74 -8.64 6.72
C ARG A 613 19.55 -7.35 6.90
N LEU A 614 18.88 -6.22 6.74
CA LEU A 614 19.42 -4.90 7.04
C LEU A 614 18.97 -4.51 8.45
N GLU A 615 19.94 -4.30 9.34
CA GLU A 615 19.66 -3.70 10.65
C GLU A 615 19.88 -2.20 10.53
N ILE A 616 18.83 -1.42 10.79
CA ILE A 616 18.97 0.03 10.89
C ILE A 616 19.87 0.36 12.08
N ALA A 617 20.69 1.39 11.95
CA ALA A 617 21.30 2.02 13.12
C ALA A 617 21.46 3.52 12.86
N ASP A 618 20.65 4.33 13.55
CA ASP A 618 20.84 5.78 13.63
C ASP A 618 21.39 6.14 15.02
N THR A 619 22.56 5.59 15.35
CA THR A 619 23.16 5.77 16.67
C THR A 619 23.76 7.17 16.81
N ILE A 620 22.97 8.11 17.29
CA ILE A 620 23.43 9.45 17.64
C ILE A 620 24.26 9.38 18.94
N ARG A 621 25.59 9.40 18.78
CA ARG A 621 26.54 9.64 19.87
C ARG A 621 26.71 11.15 20.11
N SER A 622 25.62 11.85 20.46
CA SER A 622 25.67 13.28 20.74
C SER A 622 26.19 13.56 22.16
N ASN A 623 27.10 14.53 22.27
CA ASN A 623 27.53 15.16 23.54
C ASN A 623 26.91 16.56 23.74
N GLY A 624 25.98 16.98 22.87
CA GLY A 624 25.32 18.29 22.91
C GLY A 624 23.97 18.26 23.64
N ALA A 625 23.48 19.43 24.06
CA ALA A 625 22.12 19.56 24.57
C ALA A 625 21.12 19.34 23.43
N SER A 626 20.21 18.38 23.58
CA SER A 626 19.17 18.12 22.60
C SER A 626 18.04 19.14 22.65
N GLU A 627 17.81 19.77 23.81
CA GLU A 627 16.85 20.86 23.98
C GLU A 627 17.30 22.09 23.18
N LYS A 628 16.45 22.53 22.25
CA LYS A 628 16.72 23.69 21.38
C LYS A 628 15.90 24.92 21.74
N SER A 629 14.71 24.73 22.32
CA SER A 629 13.80 25.82 22.67
C SER A 629 12.73 25.33 23.64
N GLN A 630 11.91 26.26 24.13
CA GLN A 630 10.65 25.96 24.81
C GLN A 630 9.51 26.68 24.09
N ARG A 631 8.34 26.05 24.01
CA ARG A 631 7.14 26.71 23.46
C ARG A 631 5.87 26.32 24.21
N PRO A 632 4.86 27.20 24.26
CA PRO A 632 3.56 26.86 24.81
C PRO A 632 2.85 25.83 23.92
N VAL A 633 2.36 24.76 24.52
CA VAL A 633 1.63 23.67 23.86
C VAL A 633 0.36 23.39 24.63
N TRP A 634 -0.75 23.21 23.93
CA TRP A 634 -2.04 22.88 24.52
C TRP A 634 -2.26 21.37 24.60
N PHE A 635 -2.65 20.88 25.77
CA PHE A 635 -3.16 19.53 25.98
C PHE A 635 -4.50 19.57 26.70
N ALA A 636 -5.38 18.62 26.42
CA ALA A 636 -6.68 18.54 27.09
C ALA A 636 -6.55 18.35 28.61
N GLN A 637 -5.51 17.63 29.06
CA GLN A 637 -5.27 17.28 30.46
C GLN A 637 -4.74 18.46 31.29
N THR A 638 -3.91 19.32 30.71
CA THR A 638 -3.17 20.37 31.43
C THR A 638 -3.46 21.79 30.94
N GLY A 639 -4.21 21.96 29.86
CA GLY A 639 -4.33 23.24 29.17
C GLY A 639 -3.03 23.62 28.46
N THR A 640 -2.78 24.92 28.32
CA THR A 640 -1.52 25.43 27.72
C THR A 640 -0.40 25.35 28.75
N THR A 641 0.67 24.64 28.42
CA THR A 641 1.88 24.48 29.24
C THR A 641 3.12 24.71 28.40
N ASP A 642 4.19 25.23 29.00
CA ASP A 642 5.48 25.31 28.32
C ASP A 642 6.12 23.92 28.22
N CYS A 643 6.49 23.53 27.00
CA CYS A 643 7.15 22.27 26.70
C CYS A 643 8.57 22.52 26.20
N SER A 644 9.52 21.68 26.65
CA SER A 644 10.83 21.60 26.03
C SER A 644 10.70 21.00 24.63
N VAL A 645 11.43 21.59 23.69
CA VAL A 645 11.51 21.14 22.30
C VAL A 645 12.92 20.61 22.07
N HIS A 646 13.02 19.34 21.72
CA HIS A 646 14.29 18.68 21.46
C HIS A 646 14.48 18.44 19.97
N ASN A 647 15.72 18.61 19.49
CA ASN A 647 16.10 18.15 18.15
C ASN A 647 16.42 16.65 18.22
N ARG A 648 15.68 15.84 17.44
CA ARG A 648 15.86 14.38 17.35
C ARG A 648 17.30 14.02 16.97
N SER A 649 17.90 14.74 16.01
CA SER A 649 19.27 14.48 15.53
C SER A 649 20.36 14.70 16.58
N SER A 650 20.03 15.35 17.70
CA SER A 650 20.93 15.60 18.83
C SER A 650 20.53 14.83 20.09
N LEU A 651 19.44 14.05 20.04
CA LEU A 651 18.95 13.27 21.17
C LEU A 651 19.83 12.04 21.37
N ALA A 652 20.59 12.01 22.47
CA ALA A 652 21.49 10.90 22.74
C ALA A 652 20.73 9.57 22.96
N ALA A 653 21.35 8.48 22.54
CA ALA A 653 20.86 7.13 22.82
C ALA A 653 20.75 6.87 24.34
N GLY A 654 19.67 6.19 24.74
CA GLY A 654 19.38 5.83 26.12
C GLY A 654 18.70 6.92 26.97
N VAL A 655 18.52 8.14 26.42
CA VAL A 655 17.81 9.23 27.11
C VAL A 655 16.32 8.90 27.23
N SER A 656 15.77 9.17 28.40
CA SER A 656 14.32 9.19 28.66
C SER A 656 13.85 10.63 28.88
N LEU A 657 12.68 10.95 28.33
CA LEU A 657 12.02 12.25 28.43
C LEU A 657 10.59 12.02 28.93
N ASP A 658 10.28 12.52 30.12
CA ASP A 658 8.92 12.50 30.67
C ASP A 658 8.10 13.62 30.04
N GLY A 659 6.92 13.31 29.52
CA GLY A 659 6.02 14.31 28.94
C GLY A 659 5.50 15.32 29.97
N PRO A 660 5.14 16.56 29.56
CA PRO A 660 4.94 16.97 28.17
C PRO A 660 6.20 17.50 27.47
N VAL A 661 6.57 16.88 26.34
CA VAL A 661 7.78 17.20 25.56
C VAL A 661 7.50 17.10 24.07
N ILE A 662 8.17 17.93 23.27
CA ILE A 662 8.16 17.84 21.80
C ILE A 662 9.53 17.40 21.30
N VAL A 663 9.57 16.45 20.36
CA VAL A 663 10.80 16.03 19.67
C VAL A 663 10.64 16.29 18.18
N GLU A 664 11.44 17.18 17.63
CA GLU A 664 11.37 17.59 16.22
C GLU A 664 12.49 16.96 15.40
N SER A 665 12.12 16.52 14.19
CA SER A 665 13.02 16.02 13.16
C SER A 665 12.78 16.78 11.86
N LEU A 666 13.69 16.63 10.89
CA LEU A 666 13.57 17.23 9.56
C LEU A 666 12.20 16.93 8.91
N ASP A 667 11.68 15.73 9.12
CA ASP A 667 10.59 15.14 8.36
C ASP A 667 9.31 14.87 9.17
N SER A 668 9.32 15.10 10.49
CA SER A 668 8.17 14.93 11.38
C SER A 668 8.38 15.56 12.76
N THR A 669 7.29 15.65 13.53
CA THR A 669 7.30 16.05 14.95
C THR A 669 6.64 14.98 15.80
N LEU A 670 7.32 14.53 16.85
CA LEU A 670 6.77 13.64 17.87
C LEU A 670 6.27 14.46 19.06
N VAL A 671 5.00 14.23 19.44
CA VAL A 671 4.39 14.79 20.64
C VAL A 671 4.39 13.75 21.74
N VAL A 672 5.05 14.04 22.87
CA VAL A 672 5.02 13.21 24.09
C VAL A 672 4.09 13.92 25.08
N PRO A 673 2.82 13.54 25.20
CA PRO A 673 1.87 14.23 26.09
C PRO A 673 2.11 13.91 27.57
N PRO A 674 1.47 14.64 28.51
CA PRO A 674 1.52 14.31 29.93
C PRO A 674 1.10 12.86 30.19
N GLY A 675 1.83 12.15 31.06
CA GLY A 675 1.58 10.74 31.40
C GLY A 675 2.24 9.72 30.47
N TRP A 676 2.99 10.17 29.46
CA TRP A 676 3.81 9.32 28.60
C TRP A 676 5.30 9.60 28.84
N THR A 677 6.12 8.56 28.72
CA THR A 677 7.58 8.65 28.77
C THR A 677 8.15 8.20 27.43
N ALA A 678 8.94 9.05 26.79
CA ALA A 678 9.66 8.71 25.57
C ALA A 678 11.08 8.24 25.89
N ARG A 679 11.53 7.16 25.26
CA ARG A 679 12.89 6.63 25.40
C ARG A 679 13.52 6.47 24.02
N ASN A 680 14.67 7.11 23.81
CA ASN A 680 15.48 6.91 22.61
C ASN A 680 16.37 5.68 22.82
N ASP A 681 16.27 4.66 21.98
CA ASP A 681 17.13 3.48 22.07
C ASP A 681 18.49 3.70 21.39
N TYR A 682 19.30 2.64 21.31
CA TYR A 682 20.65 2.70 20.72
C TYR A 682 20.65 2.64 19.18
N ASN A 683 19.53 2.26 18.57
CA ASN A 683 19.36 2.18 17.12
C ASN A 683 18.62 3.41 16.57
N GLY A 684 18.19 4.35 17.43
CA GLY A 684 17.52 5.58 17.07
C GLY A 684 15.98 5.49 17.06
N PHE A 685 15.41 4.39 17.55
CA PHE A 685 13.97 4.27 17.76
C PHE A 685 13.56 5.00 19.04
N ILE A 686 12.50 5.81 18.94
CA ILE A 686 11.89 6.41 20.12
C ILE A 686 10.66 5.58 20.48
N THR A 687 10.65 5.00 21.67
CA THR A 687 9.52 4.25 22.20
C THR A 687 8.79 5.09 23.23
N LEU A 688 7.46 5.16 23.16
CA LEU A 688 6.65 5.81 24.19
C LEU A 688 5.90 4.72 24.95
N GLU A 689 5.94 4.82 26.26
CA GLU A 689 5.19 3.98 27.19
C GLU A 689 4.45 4.88 28.17
N ARG A 690 3.29 4.45 28.65
CA ARG A 690 2.61 5.15 29.73
C ARG A 690 3.50 5.12 30.96
N SER A 691 3.70 6.28 31.58
CA SER A 691 4.33 6.35 32.88
C SER A 691 3.46 5.52 33.83
N ASN A 692 4.03 4.46 34.43
CA ASN A 692 3.33 3.71 35.46
C ASN A 692 2.89 4.69 36.55
N GLY A 693 1.60 5.00 36.60
CA GLY A 693 1.02 5.73 37.72
C GLY A 693 1.19 4.87 38.96
N GLU A 694 1.85 5.42 39.98
CA GLU A 694 1.64 4.95 41.35
C GLU A 694 0.19 5.22 41.79
#